data_AF-A0A7C7RQG5-F1
#
_entry.id   AF-A0A7C7RQG5-F1
#
_cell.length_a   1.000
_cell.length_b   1.000
_cell.length_c   1.000
_cell.angle_alpha   90.00
_cell.angle_beta   90.00
_cell.angle_gamma   90.00
#
_symmetry.space_group_name_H-M   'P 1'
#
loop_
_entity.id
_entity.type
_entity.pdbx_description
1 polymer ?
#
loop_
_entity_poly.entity_id
_entity_poly.type
_entity_poly.pdbx_seq_one_letter_code
_entity_poly.pdbx_strand_id
1 'polypeptide(L)'
;ARHASTHAAGVVIADAPLVEYCPLHRPTKGESGQGGPALLNAVTQWPMEHLEAIGLLKVDFLGLSTLAVMRRACDLIRQRHGVELDLDSIPLDDPAIYCLLSGGDVVGVFQVEGAGFRRVLQEMRPSRYEHIVAVLALYRPGPMEHIPDYIRRMHGQETVEYHHPALAPILDETFGITVFQEQIIRIATDLAGYTAGEADLLRRGVAKKKKKELLKHREKFVQGAVENGIPRETAEAIFGDIEYFARYGFNKCLPGDVEILDAATGRLVTVGSLFRGDASVDRTLTCNLVTLQLADGSIRAVMDNGVKPVYRLRTALGRTIEATANHPFYTYDGWRLLAELQEGDRIAVPRRLPVEGQTEWPEHEVIALAHLLAEGNLRHPHSVYFYSRDGKLVEDYIHAAEQFPNTRCTVSTHKGTRSVYARRIDRSGPPGIVSWAKRLGIWGKRATEKEIPPSVFELTNRQIALLIARMWEGNGRIASKGRSLYYATSSRKMAQQMQHLLLRLGIIARLREVEFPYRGDHRTGYQLFVTGNGNIVAFARRVAVYFVREASRTAVEAMCLEEPVSSGTKDVVPLEVKELVRAAKERTSVTWQEVREACGVAPRALYPSSNVGKQGFSRQALARLAACFDDPALRRHAESDIYWDRVVRIEYVGEKRTYDLEIEGTHNFIANDILVHNSHAADYAVLTCQPAYLKAHYPVEILQVRGTAVKIARIHPKRREAEEQEEGEEA
;
A
#
# COMPACT_ATOMS: atom_id res chain seq x y z
N ALA A 1 -9.75 -3.67 47.31
CA ALA A 1 -10.57 -3.12 46.20
C ALA A 1 -9.67 -2.38 45.19
N ARG A 2 -10.21 -1.90 44.05
CA ARG A 2 -9.43 -1.47 42.86
C ARG A 2 -9.98 -0.18 42.23
N HIS A 3 -9.14 0.81 41.87
CA HIS A 3 -9.55 2.04 41.16
C HIS A 3 -9.77 1.87 39.64
N ALA A 4 -10.55 2.78 39.05
CA ALA A 4 -10.80 2.87 37.60
C ALA A 4 -9.79 3.77 36.84
N SER A 5 -9.60 3.51 35.54
CA SER A 5 -8.56 4.12 34.69
C SER A 5 -9.12 4.62 33.34
N THR A 6 -8.28 4.78 32.30
CA THR A 6 -8.67 5.26 30.95
C THR A 6 -7.64 4.78 29.90
N HIS A 7 -8.07 4.42 28.69
CA HIS A 7 -7.19 3.97 27.59
C HIS A 7 -6.36 5.13 27.02
N ALA A 8 -5.05 4.94 26.85
CA ALA A 8 -4.11 6.05 26.61
C ALA A 8 -4.13 6.64 25.18
N ALA A 9 -4.46 5.82 24.18
CA ALA A 9 -4.56 6.26 22.78
C ALA A 9 -6.01 6.33 22.29
N GLY A 10 -6.93 5.69 23.01
CA GLY A 10 -8.26 5.35 22.52
C GLY A 10 -9.22 6.50 22.73
N VAL A 11 -9.55 7.20 21.64
CA VAL A 11 -10.56 8.25 21.64
C VAL A 11 -11.83 7.68 21.01
N VAL A 12 -12.94 7.83 21.74
CA VAL A 12 -14.24 7.25 21.40
C VAL A 12 -15.14 8.36 20.89
N ILE A 13 -15.43 8.33 19.59
CA ILE A 13 -16.19 9.36 18.88
C ILE A 13 -17.64 8.89 18.73
N ALA A 14 -18.57 9.74 19.16
CA ALA A 14 -20.01 9.54 19.00
C ALA A 14 -20.63 10.68 18.20
N ASP A 15 -21.77 10.40 17.57
CA ASP A 15 -22.55 11.33 16.75
C ASP A 15 -23.57 12.16 17.55
N ALA A 16 -23.92 11.73 18.76
CA ALA A 16 -24.71 12.48 19.76
C ALA A 16 -24.02 12.47 21.14
N PRO A 17 -24.50 13.22 22.15
CA PRO A 17 -23.88 13.26 23.47
C PRO A 17 -23.61 11.85 24.00
N LEU A 18 -22.35 11.55 24.36
CA LEU A 18 -21.94 10.20 24.73
C LEU A 18 -22.83 9.59 25.84
N VAL A 19 -23.37 10.40 26.75
CA VAL A 19 -24.30 9.99 27.82
C VAL A 19 -25.60 9.34 27.33
N GLU A 20 -25.97 9.55 26.06
CA GLU A 20 -27.13 8.93 25.43
C GLU A 20 -26.83 7.49 24.95
N TYR A 21 -25.55 7.15 24.71
CA TYR A 21 -25.11 5.85 24.20
C TYR A 21 -24.38 5.01 25.24
N CYS A 22 -23.52 5.63 26.02
CA CYS A 22 -22.76 4.98 27.07
C CYS A 22 -22.59 5.92 28.27
N PRO A 23 -22.72 5.41 29.49
CA PRO A 23 -22.55 6.21 30.69
C PRO A 23 -21.11 6.75 30.76
N LEU A 24 -21.00 8.02 31.17
CA LEU A 24 -19.72 8.70 31.35
C LEU A 24 -19.35 8.77 32.84
N HIS A 25 -18.06 8.64 33.14
CA HIS A 25 -17.48 9.15 34.37
C HIS A 25 -16.61 10.37 34.08
N ARG A 26 -16.33 11.16 35.11
CA ARG A 26 -15.26 12.16 35.04
C ARG A 26 -13.91 11.43 35.09
N PRO A 27 -12.88 11.91 34.37
CA PRO A 27 -11.55 11.32 34.38
C PRO A 27 -11.04 11.12 35.82
N THR A 28 -10.38 10.00 36.11
CA THR A 28 -9.82 9.71 37.45
C THR A 28 -8.53 10.48 37.77
N LYS A 29 -8.15 11.43 36.90
CA LYS A 29 -7.26 12.57 37.18
C LYS A 29 -7.96 13.88 36.83
N GLY A 30 -8.21 14.72 37.82
CA GLY A 30 -8.94 15.98 37.65
C GLY A 30 -8.03 17.17 37.39
N GLU A 31 -7.42 17.26 36.21
CA GLU A 31 -6.47 18.32 35.80
C GLU A 31 -7.13 19.70 35.57
N SER A 32 -8.11 20.08 36.40
CA SER A 32 -8.74 21.39 36.44
C SER A 32 -7.78 22.43 37.02
N GLY A 33 -6.88 22.98 36.19
CA GLY A 33 -6.07 24.13 36.58
C GLY A 33 -4.91 24.43 35.63
N GLN A 34 -5.12 25.47 34.80
CA GLN A 34 -4.14 26.15 33.92
C GLN A 34 -3.55 25.32 32.75
N GLY A 35 -3.63 25.86 31.52
CA GLY A 35 -2.79 25.44 30.40
C GLY A 35 -3.52 25.00 29.13
N GLY A 36 -3.57 23.68 28.91
CA GLY A 36 -3.85 23.07 27.60
C GLY A 36 -5.33 23.07 27.16
N PRO A 37 -5.61 22.76 25.88
CA PRO A 37 -6.95 22.82 25.33
C PRO A 37 -7.89 21.85 26.06
N ALA A 38 -9.05 22.39 26.46
CA ALA A 38 -10.07 21.82 27.33
C ALA A 38 -10.82 20.56 26.81
N LEU A 39 -10.20 19.71 26.00
CA LEU A 39 -10.91 18.83 25.06
C LEU A 39 -11.32 17.45 25.61
N LEU A 40 -10.84 17.00 26.78
CA LEU A 40 -11.12 15.64 27.27
C LEU A 40 -11.46 15.63 28.78
N ASN A 41 -12.65 16.11 29.12
CA ASN A 41 -13.17 16.14 30.51
C ASN A 41 -14.13 14.98 30.85
N ALA A 42 -14.26 13.96 29.99
CA ALA A 42 -15.17 12.83 30.21
C ALA A 42 -14.59 11.52 29.64
N VAL A 43 -14.82 10.42 30.35
CA VAL A 43 -14.38 9.08 29.99
C VAL A 43 -15.60 8.16 30.03
N THR A 44 -15.72 7.26 29.07
CA THR A 44 -16.80 6.27 29.07
C THR A 44 -16.56 5.19 30.13
N GLN A 45 -17.63 4.77 30.79
CA GLN A 45 -17.57 3.71 31.80
C GLN A 45 -17.49 2.31 31.17
N TRP A 46 -17.60 2.18 29.84
CA TRP A 46 -17.60 0.88 29.16
C TRP A 46 -16.24 0.52 28.55
N PRO A 47 -15.87 -0.76 28.52
CA PRO A 47 -14.65 -1.23 27.84
C PRO A 47 -14.74 -1.14 26.31
N MET A 48 -13.57 -1.13 25.67
CA MET A 48 -13.38 -1.03 24.22
C MET A 48 -14.30 -1.97 23.42
N GLU A 49 -14.33 -3.25 23.78
CA GLU A 49 -15.08 -4.28 23.07
C GLU A 49 -16.59 -3.98 23.02
N HIS A 50 -17.13 -3.37 24.08
CA HIS A 50 -18.55 -3.03 24.18
C HIS A 50 -18.90 -1.75 23.44
N LEU A 51 -17.97 -0.79 23.40
CA LEU A 51 -18.14 0.45 22.65
C LEU A 51 -18.09 0.17 21.14
N GLU A 52 -17.14 -0.67 20.71
CA GLU A 52 -17.09 -1.15 19.32
C GLU A 52 -18.34 -1.97 18.98
N ALA A 53 -18.83 -2.78 19.92
CA ALA A 53 -20.05 -3.58 19.70
C ALA A 53 -21.33 -2.73 19.52
N ILE A 54 -21.43 -1.55 20.15
CA ILE A 54 -22.52 -0.59 19.86
C ILE A 54 -22.19 0.37 18.70
N GLY A 55 -21.10 0.13 17.97
CA GLY A 55 -20.72 0.90 16.78
C GLY A 55 -20.11 2.27 17.06
N LEU A 56 -19.66 2.55 18.29
CA LEU A 56 -18.96 3.79 18.60
C LEU A 56 -17.56 3.80 17.97
N LEU A 57 -17.19 4.92 17.34
CA LEU A 57 -15.99 5.03 16.51
C LEU A 57 -14.74 5.24 17.37
N LYS A 58 -13.95 4.18 17.52
CA LYS A 58 -12.62 4.21 18.12
C LYS A 58 -11.57 4.74 17.13
N VAL A 59 -10.68 5.64 17.59
CA VAL A 59 -9.40 5.95 16.94
C VAL A 59 -8.30 5.91 17.99
N ASP A 60 -7.27 5.07 17.78
CA ASP A 60 -6.08 5.05 18.64
C ASP A 60 -5.04 6.06 18.13
N PHE A 61 -4.89 7.18 18.83
CA PHE A 61 -3.89 8.21 18.55
C PHE A 61 -2.57 7.91 19.26
N LEU A 62 -1.73 7.07 18.67
CA LEU A 62 -0.37 6.78 19.17
C LEU A 62 0.59 7.97 18.94
N GLY A 63 0.42 9.05 19.70
CA GLY A 63 1.22 10.27 19.63
C GLY A 63 2.68 10.07 20.07
N LEU A 64 3.53 9.61 19.13
CA LEU A 64 4.89 9.16 19.40
C LEU A 64 5.81 10.30 19.87
N SER A 65 5.98 10.41 21.19
CA SER A 65 6.57 11.57 21.87
C SER A 65 7.99 11.92 21.42
N THR A 66 8.83 10.95 21.06
CA THR A 66 10.21 11.20 20.62
C THR A 66 10.26 12.08 19.37
N LEU A 67 9.35 11.91 18.41
CA LEU A 67 9.29 12.74 17.20
C LEU A 67 9.03 14.22 17.54
N ALA A 68 8.16 14.48 18.52
CA ALA A 68 7.86 15.83 19.00
C ALA A 68 9.05 16.43 19.77
N VAL A 69 9.73 15.61 20.58
CA VAL A 69 10.92 16.03 21.33
C VAL A 69 12.06 16.40 20.38
N MET A 70 12.35 15.55 19.40
CA MET A 70 13.43 15.76 18.42
C MET A 70 13.17 16.98 17.56
N ARG A 71 11.96 17.13 17.00
CA ARG A 71 11.61 18.31 16.20
C ARG A 71 11.82 19.61 16.98
N ARG A 72 11.34 19.67 18.23
CA ARG A 72 11.49 20.87 19.06
C ARG A 72 12.94 21.10 19.49
N ALA A 73 13.72 20.04 19.67
CA ALA A 73 15.15 20.16 19.91
C ALA A 73 15.86 20.77 18.68
N CYS A 74 15.58 20.28 17.47
CA CYS A 74 16.07 20.86 16.21
C CYS A 74 15.73 22.36 16.08
N ASP A 75 14.51 22.75 16.42
CA ASP A 75 14.10 24.17 16.40
C ASP A 75 14.93 25.03 17.36
N LEU A 76 15.16 24.54 18.59
CA LEU A 76 15.99 25.25 19.56
C LEU A 76 17.47 25.30 19.15
N ILE A 77 17.96 24.23 18.53
CA ILE A 77 19.33 24.16 18.01
C ILE A 77 19.54 25.20 16.92
N ARG A 78 18.60 25.30 15.96
CA ARG A 78 18.61 26.34 14.93
C ARG A 78 18.61 27.74 15.56
N GLN A 79 17.76 27.99 16.55
CA GLN A 79 17.65 29.31 17.19
C GLN A 79 18.89 29.73 17.98
N ARG A 80 19.58 28.79 18.63
CA ARG A 80 20.70 29.09 19.54
C ARG A 80 22.07 28.97 18.89
N HIS A 81 22.22 27.97 18.04
CA HIS A 81 23.52 27.59 17.46
C HIS A 81 23.61 27.91 15.97
N GLY A 82 22.50 28.29 15.32
CA GLY A 82 22.46 28.55 13.88
C GLY A 82 22.66 27.29 13.01
N VAL A 83 22.67 26.10 13.62
CA VAL A 83 22.84 24.83 12.93
C VAL A 83 21.47 24.31 12.49
N GLU A 84 21.33 24.01 11.20
CA GLU A 84 20.12 23.39 10.68
C GLU A 84 20.23 21.88 10.74
N LEU A 85 19.44 21.27 11.63
CA LEU A 85 19.24 19.84 11.69
C LEU A 85 17.75 19.52 11.60
N ASP A 86 17.41 18.43 10.94
CA ASP A 86 16.08 17.84 10.94
C ASP A 86 16.16 16.30 11.05
N LEU A 87 15.02 15.64 11.01
CA LEU A 87 14.95 14.18 11.16
C LEU A 87 15.60 13.42 10.01
N ASP A 88 15.93 14.06 8.89
CA ASP A 88 16.58 13.40 7.75
C ASP A 88 18.09 13.70 7.71
N SER A 89 18.53 14.77 8.39
CA SER A 89 19.93 15.23 8.38
C SER A 89 20.76 14.83 9.60
N ILE A 90 20.15 14.25 10.65
CA ILE A 90 20.87 13.88 11.87
C ILE A 90 21.78 12.65 11.63
N PRO A 91 23.10 12.73 11.93
CA PRO A 91 24.03 11.61 11.78
C PRO A 91 23.68 10.38 12.63
N LEU A 92 24.06 9.19 12.14
CA LEU A 92 23.77 7.90 12.77
C LEU A 92 25.01 7.14 13.26
N ASP A 93 26.19 7.58 12.81
CA ASP A 93 27.50 6.95 12.99
C ASP A 93 28.45 7.77 13.89
N ASP A 94 27.94 8.84 14.51
CA ASP A 94 28.73 9.71 15.38
C ASP A 94 29.18 8.97 16.67
N PRO A 95 30.48 8.97 17.01
CA PRO A 95 31.00 8.30 18.21
C PRO A 95 30.35 8.73 19.53
N ALA A 96 29.86 9.97 19.62
CA ALA A 96 29.21 10.51 20.80
C ALA A 96 27.85 9.85 21.06
N ILE A 97 27.16 9.35 20.02
CA ILE A 97 25.95 8.51 20.15
C ILE A 97 26.29 7.29 20.99
N TYR A 98 27.32 6.57 20.58
CA TYR A 98 27.74 5.31 21.18
C TYR A 98 28.27 5.50 22.60
N CYS A 99 29.03 6.57 22.85
CA CYS A 99 29.49 6.95 24.18
C CYS A 99 28.31 7.20 25.13
N LEU A 100 27.29 7.93 24.68
CA LEU A 100 26.10 8.25 25.45
C LEU A 100 25.27 6.99 25.79
N LEU A 101 25.05 6.13 24.80
CA LEU A 101 24.34 4.86 24.98
C LEU A 101 25.09 3.93 25.94
N SER A 102 26.42 3.84 25.80
CA SER A 102 27.32 3.06 26.66
C SER A 102 27.35 3.56 28.11
N GLY A 103 27.26 4.87 28.34
CA GLY A 103 27.13 5.44 29.68
C GLY A 103 25.79 5.11 30.35
N GLY A 104 24.84 4.56 29.59
CA GLY A 104 23.46 4.37 30.01
C GLY A 104 22.76 5.71 30.25
N ASP A 105 23.27 6.81 29.70
CA ASP A 105 22.55 8.08 29.68
C ASP A 105 21.49 8.07 28.57
N VAL A 106 20.68 7.02 28.57
CA VAL A 106 19.64 6.73 27.57
C VAL A 106 18.31 7.40 27.90
N VAL A 107 18.31 8.22 28.95
CA VAL A 107 17.16 8.99 29.42
C VAL A 107 16.73 9.92 28.28
N GLY A 108 15.67 9.55 27.54
CA GLY A 108 15.09 10.32 26.43
C GLY A 108 15.47 9.80 25.04
N VAL A 109 16.01 8.59 24.95
CA VAL A 109 16.39 7.90 23.71
C VAL A 109 15.39 6.77 23.42
N PHE A 110 14.91 6.66 22.17
CA PHE A 110 13.79 5.78 21.82
C PHE A 110 14.04 4.29 22.08
N GLN A 111 12.99 3.54 22.47
CA GLN A 111 12.99 2.14 22.96
C GLN A 111 13.81 1.90 24.23
N VAL A 112 15.05 2.40 24.27
CA VAL A 112 16.13 1.92 25.13
C VAL A 112 16.12 2.50 26.55
N GLU A 113 15.08 3.25 26.95
CA GLU A 113 15.01 3.92 28.25
C GLU A 113 14.81 2.95 29.44
N GLY A 114 14.29 1.75 29.18
CA GLY A 114 13.96 0.78 30.24
C GLY A 114 15.20 0.36 31.03
N ALA A 115 15.08 0.18 32.35
CA ALA A 115 16.20 -0.16 33.22
C ALA A 115 16.94 -1.45 32.77
N GLY A 116 16.22 -2.44 32.24
CA GLY A 116 16.81 -3.64 31.64
C GLY A 116 17.62 -3.33 30.38
N PHE A 117 17.05 -2.59 29.43
CA PHE A 117 17.72 -2.21 28.19
C PHE A 117 18.92 -1.30 28.46
N ARG A 118 18.78 -0.35 29.39
CA ARG A 118 19.87 0.49 29.87
C ARG A 118 21.05 -0.33 30.41
N ARG A 119 20.79 -1.33 31.26
CA ARG A 119 21.83 -2.22 31.76
C ARG A 119 22.50 -2.98 30.62
N VAL A 120 21.70 -3.51 29.70
CA VAL A 120 22.20 -4.17 28.49
C VAL A 120 23.11 -3.24 27.70
N LEU A 121 22.76 -1.96 27.50
CA LEU A 121 23.63 -1.00 26.79
C LEU A 121 24.89 -0.63 27.57
N GLN A 122 24.81 -0.53 28.91
CA GLN A 122 25.96 -0.25 29.78
C GLN A 122 26.97 -1.40 29.83
N GLU A 123 26.45 -2.62 29.79
CA GLU A 123 27.23 -3.85 29.72
C GLU A 123 27.78 -4.03 28.29
N MET A 124 26.94 -3.85 27.26
CA MET A 124 27.31 -4.00 25.85
C MET A 124 28.32 -2.96 25.39
N ARG A 125 28.18 -1.71 25.82
CA ARG A 125 28.98 -0.55 25.36
C ARG A 125 29.08 -0.50 23.83
N PRO A 126 27.96 -0.30 23.11
CA PRO A 126 27.96 -0.25 21.65
C PRO A 126 28.95 0.81 21.14
N SER A 127 29.55 0.57 19.96
CA SER A 127 30.60 1.41 19.36
C SER A 127 30.40 1.68 17.87
N ARG A 128 29.38 1.07 17.26
CA ARG A 128 29.01 1.19 15.84
C ARG A 128 27.50 0.96 15.66
N TYR A 129 26.96 1.37 14.52
CA TYR A 129 25.52 1.35 14.23
C TYR A 129 24.95 -0.07 14.25
N GLU A 130 25.71 -1.04 13.77
CA GLU A 130 25.34 -2.45 13.69
C GLU A 130 25.05 -3.04 15.08
N HIS A 131 25.74 -2.55 16.13
CA HIS A 131 25.45 -2.96 17.51
C HIS A 131 24.05 -2.51 17.95
N ILE A 132 23.58 -1.34 17.48
CA ILE A 132 22.24 -0.83 17.79
C ILE A 132 21.17 -1.64 17.07
N VAL A 133 21.42 -1.97 15.79
CA VAL A 133 20.53 -2.85 15.02
C VAL A 133 20.44 -4.24 15.67
N ALA A 134 21.58 -4.81 16.07
CA ALA A 134 21.65 -6.12 16.72
C ALA A 134 20.93 -6.14 18.07
N VAL A 135 21.16 -5.15 18.95
CA VAL A 135 20.51 -5.13 20.27
C VAL A 135 19.00 -4.89 20.17
N LEU A 136 18.52 -4.10 19.20
CA LEU A 136 17.09 -3.92 18.95
C LEU A 136 16.42 -5.19 18.37
N ALA A 137 17.17 -6.00 17.63
CA ALA A 137 16.73 -7.31 17.16
C ALA A 137 16.71 -8.35 18.29
N LEU A 138 17.74 -8.36 19.14
CA LEU A 138 17.93 -9.30 20.25
C LEU A 138 17.05 -9.00 21.47
N TYR A 139 16.72 -7.74 21.75
CA TYR A 139 15.91 -7.34 22.91
C TYR A 139 14.40 -7.59 22.67
N ARG A 140 14.06 -8.85 22.38
CA ARG A 140 12.70 -9.37 22.19
C ARG A 140 12.55 -10.71 22.93
N PRO A 141 11.33 -11.08 23.38
CA PRO A 141 11.11 -12.36 24.07
C PRO A 141 11.64 -13.56 23.26
N GLY A 142 12.54 -14.35 23.86
CA GLY A 142 13.29 -15.44 23.21
C GLY A 142 14.76 -15.05 22.97
N PRO A 143 15.09 -14.31 21.89
CA PRO A 143 16.47 -13.91 21.59
C PRO A 143 17.20 -13.12 22.69
N MET A 144 16.47 -12.55 23.65
CA MET A 144 17.03 -11.89 24.84
C MET A 144 17.97 -12.77 25.66
N GLU A 145 17.80 -14.09 25.62
CA GLU A 145 18.66 -15.05 26.34
C GLU A 145 20.13 -15.00 25.85
N HIS A 146 20.36 -14.59 24.59
CA HIS A 146 21.69 -14.51 24.00
C HIS A 146 22.41 -13.19 24.24
N ILE A 147 21.75 -12.19 24.84
CA ILE A 147 22.35 -10.88 25.09
C ILE A 147 23.61 -10.96 25.98
N PRO A 148 23.63 -11.69 27.10
CA PRO A 148 24.83 -11.78 27.94
C PRO A 148 26.03 -12.38 27.19
N ASP A 149 25.80 -13.40 26.37
CA ASP A 149 26.84 -14.07 25.57
C ASP A 149 27.38 -13.13 24.49
N TYR A 150 26.48 -12.42 23.80
CA TYR A 150 26.85 -11.40 22.80
C TYR A 150 27.78 -10.35 23.41
N ILE A 151 27.46 -9.88 24.63
CA ILE A 151 28.22 -8.85 25.33
C ILE A 151 29.61 -9.36 25.76
N ARG A 152 29.71 -10.53 26.38
CA ARG A 152 31.02 -11.07 26.83
C ARG A 152 31.96 -11.32 25.66
N ARG A 153 31.41 -11.80 24.54
CA ARG A 153 32.15 -12.01 23.29
C ARG A 153 32.57 -10.71 22.63
N MET A 154 31.68 -9.72 22.58
CA MET A 154 32.00 -8.38 22.10
C MET A 154 33.16 -7.74 22.87
N HIS A 155 33.27 -7.97 24.17
CA HIS A 155 34.36 -7.46 25.01
C HIS A 155 35.61 -8.36 25.06
N GLY A 156 35.63 -9.48 24.34
CA GLY A 156 36.74 -10.44 24.37
C GLY A 156 36.94 -11.12 25.74
N GLN A 157 35.93 -11.11 26.61
CA GLN A 157 35.93 -11.79 27.91
C GLN A 157 35.59 -13.27 27.79
N GLU A 158 34.88 -13.61 26.72
CA GLU A 158 34.60 -14.96 26.27
C GLU A 158 35.16 -15.06 24.85
N THR A 159 35.95 -16.10 24.59
CA THR A 159 36.43 -16.37 23.24
C THR A 159 35.24 -16.66 22.34
N VAL A 160 35.20 -16.04 21.16
CA VAL A 160 34.17 -16.35 20.17
C VAL A 160 34.45 -17.74 19.62
N GLU A 161 33.82 -18.73 20.24
CA GLU A 161 33.87 -20.10 19.80
C GLU A 161 32.82 -20.29 18.72
N TYR A 162 33.32 -20.40 17.49
CA TYR A 162 32.52 -20.86 16.39
C TYR A 162 32.45 -22.38 16.45
N HIS A 163 31.25 -22.94 16.27
CA HIS A 163 31.11 -24.38 16.06
C HIS A 163 32.06 -24.87 14.95
N HIS A 164 32.28 -24.06 13.91
CA HIS A 164 33.24 -24.34 12.85
C HIS A 164 33.93 -23.06 12.34
N PRO A 165 35.23 -23.07 11.97
CA PRO A 165 35.95 -21.89 11.45
C PRO A 165 35.26 -21.20 10.26
N ALA A 166 34.52 -21.96 9.44
CA ALA A 166 33.77 -21.41 8.30
C ALA A 166 32.59 -20.50 8.70
N LEU A 167 32.15 -20.51 9.96
CA LEU A 167 31.14 -19.58 10.45
C LEU A 167 31.70 -18.18 10.70
N ALA A 168 33.01 -18.04 10.92
CA ALA A 168 33.62 -16.77 11.28
C ALA A 168 33.28 -15.67 10.26
N PRO A 169 33.42 -15.85 8.93
CA PRO A 169 33.10 -14.80 7.94
C PRO A 169 31.62 -14.39 7.85
N ILE A 170 30.72 -15.10 8.54
CA ILE A 170 29.26 -14.89 8.49
C ILE A 170 28.76 -14.29 9.81
N LEU A 171 29.30 -14.78 10.92
CA LEU A 171 28.85 -14.45 12.26
C LEU A 171 29.83 -13.54 13.02
N ASP A 172 30.95 -13.13 12.44
CA ASP A 172 31.91 -12.20 13.10
C ASP A 172 31.22 -10.90 13.50
N GLU A 173 30.37 -10.36 12.63
CA GLU A 173 29.63 -9.11 12.86
C GLU A 173 28.64 -9.22 14.03
N THR A 174 28.25 -10.44 14.40
CA THR A 174 27.32 -10.74 15.49
C THR A 174 27.91 -11.66 16.55
N PHE A 175 29.25 -11.72 16.64
CA PHE A 175 30.00 -12.46 17.66
C PHE A 175 29.57 -13.93 17.81
N GLY A 176 29.36 -14.62 16.70
CA GLY A 176 29.01 -16.03 16.69
C GLY A 176 27.53 -16.33 16.98
N ILE A 177 26.66 -15.32 17.07
CA ILE A 177 25.22 -15.48 17.35
C ILE A 177 24.43 -15.16 16.09
N THR A 178 23.43 -15.98 15.74
CA THR A 178 22.57 -15.75 14.58
C THR A 178 21.47 -14.75 14.91
N VAL A 179 21.54 -13.54 14.34
CA VAL A 179 20.63 -12.41 14.63
C VAL A 179 19.78 -12.03 13.42
N PHE A 180 20.24 -12.31 12.21
CA PHE A 180 19.58 -11.90 10.96
C PHE A 180 19.22 -13.09 10.06
N GLN A 181 18.17 -12.94 9.25
CA GLN A 181 17.72 -14.02 8.35
C GLN A 181 18.73 -14.28 7.23
N GLU A 182 19.48 -13.26 6.85
CA GLU A 182 20.52 -13.24 5.83
C GLU A 182 21.72 -14.10 6.25
N GLN A 183 22.00 -14.17 7.56
CA GLN A 183 23.06 -15.02 8.10
C GLN A 183 22.73 -16.51 7.94
N ILE A 184 21.45 -16.89 8.10
CA ILE A 184 21.01 -18.28 7.91
C ILE A 184 21.18 -18.73 6.46
N ILE A 185 20.92 -17.83 5.52
CA ILE A 185 21.15 -18.11 4.10
C ILE A 185 22.64 -18.39 3.87
N ARG A 186 23.52 -17.51 4.35
CA ARG A 186 24.98 -17.66 4.20
C ARG A 186 25.51 -18.93 4.88
N ILE A 187 25.02 -19.27 6.07
CA ILE A 187 25.42 -20.51 6.76
C ILE A 187 25.04 -21.73 5.93
N ALA A 188 23.83 -21.74 5.35
CA ALA A 188 23.38 -22.84 4.52
C ALA A 188 24.22 -23.01 3.25
N THR A 189 24.53 -21.90 2.55
CA THR A 189 25.32 -21.94 1.31
C THR A 189 26.76 -22.31 1.57
N ASP A 190 27.39 -21.63 2.53
CA ASP A 190 28.85 -21.63 2.68
C ASP A 190 29.32 -22.89 3.44
N LEU A 191 28.48 -23.45 4.32
CA LEU A 191 28.86 -24.62 5.13
C LEU A 191 28.24 -25.92 4.62
N ALA A 192 26.98 -25.91 4.21
CA ALA A 192 26.28 -27.12 3.79
C ALA A 192 26.22 -27.30 2.26
N GLY A 193 26.88 -26.42 1.50
CA GLY A 193 26.91 -26.49 0.03
C GLY A 193 25.53 -26.29 -0.59
N TYR A 194 24.61 -25.64 0.13
CA TYR A 194 23.29 -25.36 -0.40
C TYR A 194 23.42 -24.42 -1.59
N THR A 195 22.68 -24.70 -2.64
CA THR A 195 22.42 -23.69 -3.67
C THR A 195 21.65 -22.52 -3.06
N ALA A 196 21.74 -21.33 -3.66
CA ALA A 196 20.98 -20.15 -3.19
C ALA A 196 19.47 -20.45 -3.05
N GLY A 197 18.91 -21.30 -3.92
CA GLY A 197 17.53 -21.75 -3.83
C GLY A 197 17.24 -22.69 -2.66
N GLU A 198 18.18 -23.55 -2.28
CA GLU A 198 18.06 -24.45 -1.13
C GLU A 198 18.23 -23.70 0.20
N ALA A 199 19.14 -22.73 0.24
CA ALA A 199 19.37 -21.87 1.41
C ALA A 199 18.13 -21.03 1.73
N ASP A 200 17.47 -20.51 0.70
CA ASP A 200 16.20 -19.82 0.88
C ASP A 200 15.05 -20.77 1.32
N LEU A 201 15.06 -22.05 0.90
CA LEU A 201 14.11 -23.06 1.43
C LEU A 201 14.27 -23.25 2.94
N LEU A 202 15.52 -23.29 3.43
CA LEU A 202 15.82 -23.35 4.86
C LEU A 202 15.35 -22.08 5.59
N ARG A 203 15.70 -20.88 5.11
CA ARG A 203 15.25 -19.61 5.69
C ARG A 203 13.71 -19.52 5.76
N ARG A 204 13.01 -20.01 4.75
CA ARG A 204 11.55 -20.11 4.76
C ARG A 204 11.04 -21.15 5.75
N GLY A 205 11.71 -22.29 5.90
CA GLY A 205 11.47 -23.28 6.97
C GLY A 205 11.47 -22.63 8.35
N VAL A 206 12.50 -21.81 8.56
CA VAL A 206 12.79 -21.03 9.75
C VAL A 206 11.66 -20.00 10.01
N ALA A 207 11.35 -19.11 9.08
CA ALA A 207 10.28 -18.10 9.24
C ALA A 207 8.87 -18.70 9.41
N LYS A 208 8.63 -19.91 8.86
CA LYS A 208 7.33 -20.60 8.89
C LYS A 208 7.02 -21.33 10.21
N LYS A 209 7.98 -21.48 11.14
CA LYS A 209 7.87 -22.36 12.33
C LYS A 209 7.36 -23.79 12.03
N LYS A 210 7.58 -24.32 10.82
CA LYS A 210 7.07 -25.63 10.39
C LYS A 210 8.04 -26.75 10.82
N LYS A 211 7.81 -27.29 12.02
CA LYS A 211 8.65 -28.32 12.66
C LYS A 211 8.99 -29.53 11.77
N LYS A 212 8.06 -29.98 10.93
CA LYS A 212 8.29 -31.11 9.99
C LYS A 212 9.22 -30.76 8.81
N GLU A 213 9.32 -29.51 8.39
CA GLU A 213 10.18 -29.09 7.28
C GLU A 213 11.61 -28.80 7.77
N LEU A 214 11.74 -28.20 8.96
CA LEU A 214 13.03 -28.00 9.62
C LEU A 214 13.77 -29.34 9.83
N LEU A 215 13.07 -30.40 10.25
CA LEU A 215 13.65 -31.74 10.40
C LEU A 215 14.22 -32.32 9.09
N LYS A 216 13.61 -32.03 7.93
CA LYS A 216 14.12 -32.48 6.62
C LYS A 216 15.38 -31.72 6.21
N HIS A 217 15.42 -30.42 6.49
CA HIS A 217 16.60 -29.62 6.24
C HIS A 217 17.73 -29.93 7.23
N ARG A 218 17.42 -30.45 8.43
CA ARG A 218 18.41 -30.90 9.40
C ARG A 218 19.29 -31.99 8.81
N GLU A 219 18.69 -33.06 8.29
CA GLU A 219 19.43 -34.18 7.70
C GLU A 219 20.28 -33.74 6.51
N LYS A 220 19.71 -32.92 5.62
CA LYS A 220 20.41 -32.42 4.44
C LYS A 220 21.55 -31.45 4.77
N PHE A 221 21.32 -30.53 5.71
CA PHE A 221 22.34 -29.59 6.16
C PHE A 221 23.51 -30.33 6.79
N VAL A 222 23.23 -31.31 7.65
CA VAL A 222 24.24 -32.16 8.28
C VAL A 222 25.01 -32.96 7.24
N GLN A 223 24.34 -33.55 6.25
CA GLN A 223 25.00 -34.29 5.19
C GLN A 223 25.92 -33.39 4.34
N GLY A 224 25.41 -32.25 3.87
CA GLY A 224 26.20 -31.32 3.05
C GLY A 224 27.37 -30.70 3.83
N ALA A 225 27.19 -30.42 5.12
CA ALA A 225 28.26 -29.96 6.00
C ALA A 225 29.37 -31.02 6.17
N VAL A 226 28.98 -32.30 6.31
CA VAL A 226 29.94 -33.42 6.38
C VAL A 226 30.71 -33.59 5.07
N GLU A 227 30.03 -33.46 3.93
CA GLU A 227 30.67 -33.49 2.60
C GLU A 227 31.66 -32.33 2.40
N ASN A 228 31.43 -31.19 3.05
CA ASN A 228 32.34 -30.04 3.08
C ASN A 228 33.39 -30.08 4.20
N GLY A 229 33.55 -31.23 4.88
CA GLY A 229 34.60 -31.44 5.88
C GLY A 229 34.26 -30.99 7.29
N ILE A 230 33.00 -30.67 7.59
CA ILE A 230 32.52 -30.31 8.94
C ILE A 230 32.08 -31.57 9.69
N PRO A 231 32.58 -31.87 10.90
CA PRO A 231 32.14 -33.02 11.67
C PRO A 231 30.61 -33.04 11.88
N ARG A 232 30.00 -34.22 11.84
CA ARG A 232 28.53 -34.37 11.96
C ARG A 232 27.98 -33.71 13.22
N GLU A 233 28.64 -33.92 14.36
CA GLU A 233 28.23 -33.35 15.65
C GLU A 233 28.23 -31.81 15.61
N THR A 234 29.26 -31.23 15.01
CA THR A 234 29.36 -29.79 14.76
C THR A 234 28.25 -29.29 13.85
N ALA A 235 27.96 -29.98 12.75
CA ALA A 235 26.91 -29.58 11.82
C ALA A 235 25.51 -29.64 12.45
N GLU A 236 25.26 -30.60 13.34
CA GLU A 236 24.02 -30.69 14.10
C GLU A 236 23.84 -29.54 15.08
N ALA A 237 24.93 -29.10 15.73
CA ALA A 237 24.90 -27.93 16.63
C ALA A 237 24.58 -26.65 15.85
N ILE A 238 25.24 -26.41 14.71
CA ILE A 238 25.00 -25.23 13.86
C ILE A 238 23.55 -25.17 13.36
N PHE A 239 22.98 -26.32 12.98
CA PHE A 239 21.58 -26.36 12.60
C PHE A 239 20.63 -26.09 13.78
N GLY A 240 21.00 -26.52 14.99
CA GLY A 240 20.27 -26.23 16.22
C GLY A 240 20.08 -24.72 16.46
N ASP A 241 21.12 -23.93 16.24
CA ASP A 241 21.07 -22.46 16.35
C ASP A 241 20.09 -21.84 15.34
N ILE A 242 20.07 -22.38 14.12
CA ILE A 242 19.13 -21.98 13.06
C ILE A 242 17.67 -22.31 13.45
N GLU A 243 17.42 -23.48 14.05
CA GLU A 243 16.09 -23.85 14.56
C GLU A 243 15.65 -22.99 15.74
N TYR A 244 16.58 -22.53 16.57
CA TYR A 244 16.31 -21.63 17.67
C TYR A 244 15.87 -20.25 17.13
N PHE A 245 16.61 -19.68 16.17
CA PHE A 245 16.25 -18.41 15.53
C PHE A 245 14.90 -18.43 14.81
N ALA A 246 14.56 -19.55 14.15
CA ALA A 246 13.30 -19.79 13.45
C ALA A 246 12.04 -19.48 14.23
N ARG A 247 12.11 -19.64 15.55
CA ARG A 247 10.94 -19.45 16.40
C ARG A 247 10.54 -17.97 16.53
N TYR A 248 11.25 -17.00 15.94
CA TYR A 248 11.04 -15.56 16.19
C TYR A 248 10.87 -14.61 14.98
N GLY A 249 11.68 -14.70 13.91
CA GLY A 249 11.80 -13.61 12.90
C GLY A 249 10.76 -13.56 11.75
N PHE A 250 10.29 -12.34 11.37
CA PHE A 250 9.28 -12.08 10.32
C PHE A 250 9.54 -10.80 9.48
N ASN A 251 8.83 -10.65 8.34
CA ASN A 251 8.98 -9.60 7.31
C ASN A 251 7.63 -9.27 6.64
N LYS A 252 7.49 -8.08 6.00
CA LYS A 252 6.31 -7.56 5.25
C LYS A 252 6.34 -8.05 3.79
N CYS A 253 5.24 -8.55 3.18
CA CYS A 253 5.33 -9.18 1.84
C CYS A 253 4.05 -9.14 0.98
N LEU A 254 4.22 -9.37 -0.34
CA LEU A 254 3.16 -9.47 -1.36
C LEU A 254 3.20 -10.83 -2.10
N PRO A 255 2.06 -11.44 -2.47
CA PRO A 255 2.01 -12.64 -3.30
C PRO A 255 2.58 -12.45 -4.71
N GLY A 256 3.02 -13.55 -5.34
CA GLY A 256 3.62 -13.52 -6.67
C GLY A 256 2.69 -13.13 -7.82
N ASP A 257 1.37 -13.23 -7.63
CA ASP A 257 0.34 -12.83 -8.60
C ASP A 257 0.01 -11.33 -8.58
N VAL A 258 0.61 -10.57 -7.67
CA VAL A 258 0.52 -9.11 -7.67
C VAL A 258 1.26 -8.56 -8.90
N GLU A 259 0.62 -7.62 -9.60
CA GLU A 259 1.12 -6.96 -10.81
C GLU A 259 1.68 -5.58 -10.45
N ILE A 260 2.83 -5.25 -11.02
CA ILE A 260 3.41 -3.91 -11.05
C ILE A 260 3.50 -3.41 -12.50
N LEU A 261 3.60 -2.10 -12.66
CA LEU A 261 3.70 -1.45 -13.96
C LEU A 261 5.16 -1.13 -14.29
N ASP A 262 5.61 -1.50 -15.48
CA ASP A 262 6.83 -0.97 -16.07
C ASP A 262 6.58 0.49 -16.49
N ALA A 263 7.25 1.43 -15.83
CA ALA A 263 7.03 2.85 -16.06
C ALA A 263 7.47 3.31 -17.46
N ALA A 264 8.42 2.62 -18.09
CA ALA A 264 8.92 2.98 -19.42
C ALA A 264 7.96 2.53 -20.53
N THR A 265 7.43 1.31 -20.42
CA THR A 265 6.68 0.66 -21.50
C THR A 265 5.16 0.65 -21.26
N GLY A 266 4.72 0.70 -20.00
CA GLY A 266 3.33 0.44 -19.61
C GLY A 266 2.98 -1.04 -19.47
N ARG A 267 3.95 -1.94 -19.67
CA ARG A 267 3.76 -3.39 -19.50
C ARG A 267 3.42 -3.72 -18.05
N LEU A 268 2.45 -4.59 -17.84
CA LEU A 268 2.17 -5.18 -16.54
C LEU A 268 3.01 -6.44 -16.34
N VAL A 269 3.71 -6.51 -15.20
CA VAL A 269 4.58 -7.62 -14.85
C VAL A 269 4.25 -8.09 -13.44
N THR A 270 4.14 -9.40 -13.25
CA THR A 270 3.90 -9.96 -11.92
C THR A 270 5.18 -9.94 -11.08
N VAL A 271 5.04 -9.74 -9.77
CA VAL A 271 6.18 -9.83 -8.84
C VAL A 271 6.87 -11.19 -8.93
N GLY A 272 6.09 -12.26 -9.09
CA GLY A 272 6.63 -13.60 -9.26
C GLY A 272 7.45 -13.78 -10.55
N SER A 273 7.07 -13.14 -11.66
CA SER A 273 7.86 -13.18 -12.90
C SER A 273 9.15 -12.38 -12.80
N LEU A 274 9.15 -11.27 -12.05
CA LEU A 274 10.38 -10.49 -11.80
C LEU A 274 11.37 -11.32 -10.99
N PHE A 275 10.90 -11.97 -9.92
CA PHE A 275 11.76 -12.83 -9.11
C PHE A 275 12.36 -14.00 -9.90
N ARG A 276 11.56 -14.66 -10.77
CA ARG A 276 12.05 -15.77 -11.59
C ARG A 276 12.98 -15.35 -12.72
N GLY A 277 13.06 -14.06 -13.04
CA GLY A 277 13.79 -13.56 -14.20
C GLY A 277 13.09 -13.82 -15.54
N ASP A 278 11.81 -14.20 -15.53
CA ASP A 278 11.00 -14.37 -16.76
C ASP A 278 10.75 -13.01 -17.45
N ALA A 279 10.81 -11.94 -16.67
CA ALA A 279 10.68 -10.56 -17.12
C ALA A 279 11.58 -9.66 -16.24
N SER A 280 12.11 -8.58 -16.83
CA SER A 280 12.84 -7.53 -16.13
C SER A 280 12.08 -6.21 -16.18
N VAL A 281 12.09 -5.47 -15.08
CA VAL A 281 11.57 -4.10 -15.01
C VAL A 281 12.57 -3.29 -14.20
N ASP A 282 13.21 -2.31 -14.84
CA ASP A 282 14.21 -1.47 -14.17
C ASP A 282 13.53 -0.38 -13.34
N ARG A 283 12.41 0.16 -13.84
CA ARG A 283 11.66 1.27 -13.24
C ARG A 283 10.18 0.97 -13.13
N THR A 284 9.61 1.20 -11.95
CA THR A 284 8.17 1.11 -11.68
C THR A 284 7.63 2.46 -11.22
N LEU A 285 6.31 2.59 -11.12
CA LEU A 285 5.69 3.79 -10.57
C LEU A 285 5.78 3.79 -9.04
N THR A 286 6.25 4.91 -8.51
CA THR A 286 6.36 5.21 -7.08
C THR A 286 5.67 6.54 -6.78
N CYS A 287 5.49 6.87 -5.51
CA CYS A 287 4.88 8.11 -5.07
C CYS A 287 5.89 8.92 -4.24
N ASN A 288 6.08 10.19 -4.61
CA ASN A 288 6.74 11.15 -3.73
C ASN A 288 5.74 11.56 -2.63
N LEU A 289 5.95 11.14 -1.39
CA LEU A 289 5.01 11.39 -0.29
C LEU A 289 4.96 12.87 0.16
N VAL A 290 5.92 13.70 -0.25
CA VAL A 290 5.90 15.16 0.00
C VAL A 290 4.88 15.83 -0.92
N THR A 291 4.93 15.54 -2.22
CA THR A 291 4.07 16.16 -3.24
C THR A 291 2.80 15.37 -3.54
N LEU A 292 2.75 14.09 -3.15
CA LEU A 292 1.73 13.11 -3.52
C LEU A 292 1.57 12.94 -5.05
N GLN A 293 2.66 13.12 -5.78
CA GLN A 293 2.73 12.91 -7.23
C GLN A 293 3.42 11.59 -7.55
N LEU A 294 2.99 10.96 -8.63
CA LEU A 294 3.59 9.71 -9.09
C LEU A 294 4.78 10.00 -10.00
N ALA A 295 5.83 9.21 -9.83
CA ALA A 295 7.05 9.30 -10.61
C ALA A 295 7.71 7.93 -10.72
N ASP A 296 8.60 7.78 -11.69
CA ASP A 296 9.34 6.54 -11.89
C ASP A 296 10.38 6.36 -10.77
N GLY A 297 10.44 5.17 -10.18
CA GLY A 297 11.46 4.76 -9.22
C GLY A 297 12.11 3.45 -9.61
N SER A 298 13.38 3.29 -9.24
CA SER A 298 14.20 2.14 -9.61
C SER A 298 13.91 0.94 -8.72
N ILE A 299 13.75 -0.24 -9.33
CA ILE A 299 13.68 -1.51 -8.60
C ILE A 299 15.11 -1.98 -8.36
N ARG A 300 15.50 -2.10 -7.09
CA ARG A 300 16.85 -2.54 -6.70
C ARG A 300 16.93 -4.06 -6.57
N ALA A 301 15.92 -4.67 -5.96
CA ALA A 301 15.88 -6.10 -5.72
C ALA A 301 14.45 -6.63 -5.62
N VAL A 302 14.28 -7.91 -5.95
CA VAL A 302 13.07 -8.68 -5.66
C VAL A 302 13.47 -9.92 -4.88
N MET A 303 12.90 -10.11 -3.70
CA MET A 303 13.28 -11.18 -2.78
C MET A 303 12.11 -12.13 -2.56
N ASP A 304 12.35 -13.44 -2.61
CA ASP A 304 11.37 -14.42 -2.13
C ASP A 304 11.31 -14.37 -0.60
N ASN A 305 10.10 -14.39 -0.06
CA ASN A 305 9.80 -14.37 1.37
C ASN A 305 8.99 -15.59 1.83
N GLY A 306 8.74 -16.53 0.93
CA GLY A 306 8.16 -17.82 1.23
C GLY A 306 6.66 -17.83 1.43
N VAL A 307 6.18 -19.01 1.82
CA VAL A 307 4.76 -19.30 1.99
C VAL A 307 4.27 -18.68 3.30
N LYS A 308 3.52 -17.57 3.21
CA LYS A 308 3.01 -16.78 4.34
C LYS A 308 1.47 -16.67 4.29
N PRO A 309 0.79 -16.42 5.43
CA PRO A 309 -0.64 -16.10 5.47
C PRO A 309 -0.93 -14.78 4.75
N VAL A 310 -1.95 -14.76 3.90
CA VAL A 310 -2.28 -13.63 3.03
C VAL A 310 -3.75 -13.26 3.14
N TYR A 311 -4.01 -11.96 3.05
CA TYR A 311 -5.32 -11.35 3.15
C TYR A 311 -5.60 -10.53 1.89
N ARG A 312 -6.84 -10.59 1.39
CA ARG A 312 -7.31 -9.79 0.26
C ARG A 312 -8.01 -8.56 0.76
N LEU A 313 -7.51 -7.40 0.35
CA LEU A 313 -8.15 -6.11 0.53
C LEU A 313 -8.93 -5.75 -0.74
N ARG A 314 -10.18 -5.32 -0.60
CA ARG A 314 -11.03 -4.78 -1.68
C ARG A 314 -11.43 -3.34 -1.37
N THR A 315 -11.40 -2.47 -2.38
CA THR A 315 -11.78 -1.06 -2.25
C THR A 315 -13.14 -0.74 -2.88
N ALA A 316 -13.67 0.46 -2.65
CA ALA A 316 -14.97 0.90 -3.16
C ALA A 316 -14.98 1.15 -4.67
N LEU A 317 -13.83 1.51 -5.28
CA LEU A 317 -13.67 1.47 -6.73
C LEU A 317 -13.60 0.03 -7.27
N GLY A 318 -13.49 -0.98 -6.41
CA GLY A 318 -13.40 -2.39 -6.78
C GLY A 318 -11.96 -2.85 -7.07
N ARG A 319 -10.94 -2.10 -6.64
CA ARG A 319 -9.54 -2.54 -6.67
C ARG A 319 -9.35 -3.67 -5.67
N THR A 320 -8.42 -4.58 -5.97
CA THR A 320 -8.11 -5.70 -5.09
C THR A 320 -6.62 -5.97 -5.07
N ILE A 321 -6.06 -6.13 -3.87
CA ILE A 321 -4.69 -6.57 -3.65
C ILE A 321 -4.67 -7.60 -2.55
N GLU A 322 -3.73 -8.52 -2.64
CA GLU A 322 -3.46 -9.50 -1.61
C GLU A 322 -2.10 -9.21 -0.97
N ALA A 323 -2.01 -9.28 0.35
CA ALA A 323 -0.78 -8.97 1.09
C ALA A 323 -0.73 -9.68 2.45
N THR A 324 0.44 -9.73 3.09
CA THR A 324 0.55 -10.20 4.47
C THR A 324 -0.07 -9.21 5.46
N ALA A 325 -0.49 -9.69 6.63
CA ALA A 325 -1.12 -8.87 7.69
C ALA A 325 -0.30 -7.63 8.10
N ASN A 326 1.03 -7.74 8.09
CA ASN A 326 1.97 -6.68 8.42
C ASN A 326 2.42 -5.83 7.21
N HIS A 327 1.75 -5.94 6.05
CA HIS A 327 2.09 -5.13 4.89
C HIS A 327 1.46 -3.72 5.00
N PRO A 328 2.23 -2.62 4.84
CA PRO A 328 1.71 -1.27 5.03
C PRO A 328 0.98 -0.73 3.79
N PHE A 329 -0.08 0.03 4.04
CA PHE A 329 -0.82 0.80 3.04
C PHE A 329 -0.85 2.27 3.46
N TYR A 330 -0.71 3.18 2.49
CA TYR A 330 -0.68 4.60 2.78
C TYR A 330 -2.10 5.13 2.97
N THR A 331 -2.41 5.63 4.17
CA THR A 331 -3.67 6.30 4.52
C THR A 331 -3.46 7.80 4.60
N TYR A 332 -4.52 8.57 4.81
CA TYR A 332 -4.41 10.04 4.88
C TYR A 332 -3.44 10.50 5.99
N ASP A 333 -3.42 9.79 7.12
CA ASP A 333 -2.56 10.10 8.28
C ASP A 333 -1.20 9.38 8.26
N GLY A 334 -0.90 8.61 7.20
CA GLY A 334 0.37 7.89 7.04
C GLY A 334 0.20 6.39 6.83
N TRP A 335 1.29 5.64 6.98
CA TRP A 335 1.32 4.20 6.77
C TRP A 335 0.61 3.45 7.91
N ARG A 336 -0.32 2.55 7.55
CA ARG A 336 -0.99 1.63 8.47
C ARG A 336 -0.87 0.20 7.96
N LEU A 337 -0.74 -0.77 8.86
CA LEU A 337 -0.62 -2.18 8.49
C LEU A 337 -1.96 -2.71 8.00
N LEU A 338 -1.96 -3.71 7.11
CA LEU A 338 -3.18 -4.38 6.66
C LEU A 338 -4.04 -4.85 7.84
N ALA A 339 -3.42 -5.42 8.88
CA ALA A 339 -4.10 -5.90 10.08
C ALA A 339 -4.76 -4.80 10.92
N GLU A 340 -4.33 -3.55 10.75
CA GLU A 340 -4.87 -2.37 11.44
C GLU A 340 -5.98 -1.71 10.63
N LEU A 341 -6.13 -2.05 9.34
CA LEU A 341 -7.16 -1.49 8.48
C LEU A 341 -8.50 -2.17 8.74
N GLN A 342 -9.56 -1.38 8.64
CA GLN A 342 -10.94 -1.82 8.76
C GLN A 342 -11.80 -1.27 7.62
N GLU A 343 -12.97 -1.86 7.40
CA GLU A 343 -13.91 -1.37 6.40
C GLU A 343 -14.30 0.09 6.71
N GLY A 344 -14.23 0.95 5.70
CA GLY A 344 -14.44 2.39 5.87
C GLY A 344 -13.14 3.21 5.87
N ASP A 345 -11.99 2.61 6.23
CA ASP A 345 -10.69 3.29 6.12
C ASP A 345 -10.39 3.70 4.68
N ARG A 346 -9.63 4.77 4.50
CA ARG A 346 -9.23 5.26 3.17
C ARG A 346 -7.75 5.01 2.93
N ILE A 347 -7.46 4.36 1.81
CA ILE A 347 -6.10 4.10 1.34
C ILE A 347 -5.83 4.86 0.04
N ALA A 348 -4.56 5.14 -0.20
CA ALA A 348 -4.08 5.81 -1.40
C ALA A 348 -4.10 4.86 -2.60
N VAL A 349 -4.80 5.27 -3.65
CA VAL A 349 -4.75 4.64 -4.97
C VAL A 349 -4.44 5.71 -6.03
N PRO A 350 -3.77 5.38 -7.15
CA PRO A 350 -3.55 6.32 -8.24
C PRO A 350 -4.86 6.90 -8.83
N ARG A 351 -4.84 8.19 -9.19
CA ARG A 351 -5.86 8.87 -10.02
C ARG A 351 -5.60 8.77 -11.51
N ARG A 352 -4.33 8.63 -11.85
CA ARG A 352 -3.81 8.41 -13.20
C ARG A 352 -2.54 7.59 -13.09
N LEU A 353 -2.19 6.91 -14.17
CA LEU A 353 -0.86 6.30 -14.31
C LEU A 353 -0.11 7.13 -15.36
N PRO A 354 0.95 7.88 -15.00
CA PRO A 354 1.64 8.78 -15.91
C PRO A 354 2.56 8.01 -16.88
N VAL A 355 1.98 7.13 -17.69
CA VAL A 355 2.69 6.29 -18.68
C VAL A 355 2.00 6.42 -20.04
N GLU A 356 2.78 6.69 -21.08
CA GLU A 356 2.29 6.88 -22.46
C GLU A 356 2.23 5.57 -23.26
N GLY A 357 3.16 4.65 -23.02
CA GLY A 357 3.34 3.45 -23.86
C GLY A 357 4.09 3.80 -25.14
N GLN A 358 4.86 2.86 -25.67
CA GLN A 358 5.81 3.10 -26.77
C GLN A 358 5.47 2.34 -28.05
N THR A 359 4.52 1.41 -27.99
CA THR A 359 4.17 0.54 -29.12
C THR A 359 2.99 1.11 -29.91
N GLU A 360 3.08 1.12 -31.24
CA GLU A 360 1.93 1.30 -32.12
C GLU A 360 1.74 0.07 -33.01
N TRP A 361 0.51 -0.44 -33.04
CA TRP A 361 0.07 -1.47 -33.97
C TRP A 361 -0.52 -0.88 -35.24
N PRO A 362 -0.61 -1.66 -36.34
CA PRO A 362 -1.48 -1.29 -37.43
C PRO A 362 -2.91 -1.05 -36.91
N GLU A 363 -3.51 0.08 -37.28
CA GLU A 363 -4.77 0.52 -36.68
C GLU A 363 -5.91 -0.50 -36.86
N HIS A 364 -5.91 -1.21 -37.99
CA HIS A 364 -6.87 -2.28 -38.26
C HIS A 364 -6.78 -3.43 -37.26
N GLU A 365 -5.60 -3.74 -36.70
CA GLU A 365 -5.46 -4.78 -35.68
C GLU A 365 -6.10 -4.35 -34.35
N VAL A 366 -5.93 -3.08 -33.96
CA VAL A 366 -6.54 -2.52 -32.75
C VAL A 366 -8.07 -2.50 -32.86
N ILE A 367 -8.59 -2.07 -34.02
CA ILE A 367 -10.04 -2.04 -34.29
C ILE A 367 -10.61 -3.46 -34.31
N ALA A 368 -9.96 -4.40 -35.02
CA ALA A 368 -10.40 -5.78 -35.05
C ALA A 368 -10.37 -6.43 -33.66
N LEU A 369 -9.35 -6.16 -32.85
CA LEU A 369 -9.23 -6.67 -31.48
C LEU A 369 -10.40 -6.19 -30.64
N ALA A 370 -10.70 -4.89 -30.67
CA ALA A 370 -11.78 -4.31 -29.88
C ALA A 370 -13.14 -4.95 -30.18
N HIS A 371 -13.49 -5.08 -31.46
CA HIS A 371 -14.74 -5.71 -31.89
C HIS A 371 -14.81 -7.19 -31.49
N LEU A 372 -13.70 -7.91 -31.62
CA LEU A 372 -13.64 -9.33 -31.24
C LEU A 372 -13.74 -9.54 -29.73
N LEU A 373 -13.13 -8.67 -28.91
CA LEU A 373 -13.26 -8.72 -27.46
C LEU A 373 -14.68 -8.37 -27.00
N ALA A 374 -15.30 -7.37 -27.63
CA ALA A 374 -16.66 -6.93 -27.35
C ALA A 374 -17.72 -7.97 -27.75
N GLU A 375 -17.88 -8.20 -29.04
CA GLU A 375 -19.01 -8.94 -29.64
C GLU A 375 -18.55 -10.13 -30.52
N GLY A 376 -17.26 -10.50 -30.46
CA GLY A 376 -16.71 -11.61 -31.23
C GLY A 376 -16.97 -12.99 -30.63
N ASN A 377 -17.18 -13.98 -31.51
CA ASN A 377 -17.10 -15.41 -31.20
C ASN A 377 -15.78 -15.98 -31.74
N LEU A 378 -14.93 -16.37 -30.79
CA LEU A 378 -13.56 -16.84 -31.02
C LEU A 378 -13.44 -18.37 -30.99
N ARG A 379 -14.57 -19.10 -30.90
CA ARG A 379 -14.59 -20.56 -30.71
C ARG A 379 -14.94 -21.35 -31.98
N HIS A 380 -15.23 -20.67 -33.08
CA HIS A 380 -15.57 -21.36 -34.30
C HIS A 380 -14.31 -22.05 -34.89
N PRO A 381 -14.38 -23.31 -35.36
CA PRO A 381 -13.17 -24.12 -35.61
C PRO A 381 -12.17 -23.54 -36.61
N HIS A 382 -12.65 -22.76 -37.59
CA HIS A 382 -11.84 -22.34 -38.74
C HIS A 382 -11.77 -20.84 -38.97
N SER A 383 -12.50 -20.03 -38.20
CA SER A 383 -12.57 -18.57 -38.39
C SER A 383 -13.22 -17.87 -37.18
N VAL A 384 -13.18 -16.53 -37.13
CA VAL A 384 -13.89 -15.70 -36.16
C VAL A 384 -15.24 -15.23 -36.70
N TYR A 385 -16.19 -15.03 -35.80
CA TYR A 385 -17.41 -14.28 -36.09
C TYR A 385 -17.47 -12.98 -35.28
N PHE A 386 -18.06 -11.95 -35.86
CA PHE A 386 -18.48 -10.74 -35.17
C PHE A 386 -19.99 -10.55 -35.34
N TYR A 387 -20.68 -10.08 -34.30
CA TYR A 387 -22.12 -9.88 -34.33
C TYR A 387 -22.47 -8.44 -33.97
N SER A 388 -23.34 -7.80 -34.74
CA SER A 388 -23.88 -6.49 -34.36
C SER A 388 -25.20 -6.20 -35.07
N ARG A 389 -26.05 -5.40 -34.45
CA ARG A 389 -27.26 -4.82 -35.09
C ARG A 389 -26.94 -3.50 -35.80
N ASP A 390 -25.83 -2.88 -35.44
CA ASP A 390 -25.44 -1.58 -35.94
C ASP A 390 -24.68 -1.70 -37.26
N GLY A 391 -25.06 -0.92 -38.27
CA GLY A 391 -24.42 -0.96 -39.59
C GLY A 391 -23.01 -0.39 -39.58
N LYS A 392 -22.79 0.69 -38.82
CA LYS A 392 -21.50 1.39 -38.76
C LYS A 392 -20.44 0.53 -38.09
N LEU A 393 -20.79 -0.19 -37.03
CA LEU A 393 -19.86 -1.13 -36.38
C LEU A 393 -19.54 -2.33 -37.27
N VAL A 394 -20.49 -2.79 -38.09
CA VAL A 394 -20.25 -3.86 -39.07
C VAL A 394 -19.30 -3.38 -40.18
N GLU A 395 -19.52 -2.19 -40.73
CA GLU A 395 -18.63 -1.57 -41.73
C GLU A 395 -17.21 -1.39 -41.19
N ASP A 396 -17.07 -0.83 -39.97
CA ASP A 396 -15.79 -0.60 -39.31
C ASP A 396 -15.03 -1.91 -39.02
N TYR A 397 -15.73 -2.96 -38.56
CA TYR A 397 -15.13 -4.28 -38.38
C TYR A 397 -14.69 -4.92 -39.71
N ILE A 398 -15.52 -4.86 -40.76
CA ILE A 398 -15.18 -5.44 -42.07
C ILE A 398 -13.95 -4.74 -42.65
N HIS A 399 -13.93 -3.41 -42.61
CA HIS A 399 -12.80 -2.62 -43.09
C HIS A 399 -11.49 -2.98 -42.39
N ALA A 400 -11.55 -3.23 -41.07
CA ALA A 400 -10.39 -3.67 -40.31
C ALA A 400 -10.00 -5.14 -40.59
N ALA A 401 -10.98 -6.04 -40.61
CA ALA A 401 -10.76 -7.48 -40.75
C ALA A 401 -10.25 -7.88 -42.15
N GLU A 402 -10.66 -7.18 -43.21
CA GLU A 402 -10.22 -7.48 -44.58
C GLU A 402 -8.80 -6.99 -44.90
N GLN A 403 -8.18 -6.20 -44.00
CA GLN A 403 -6.76 -5.82 -44.12
C GLN A 403 -5.81 -6.94 -43.69
N PHE A 404 -6.32 -7.95 -42.96
CA PHE A 404 -5.51 -9.13 -42.64
C PHE A 404 -5.25 -9.97 -43.91
N PRO A 405 -4.04 -10.52 -44.06
CA PRO A 405 -3.73 -11.36 -45.22
C PRO A 405 -4.68 -12.55 -45.30
N ASN A 406 -5.00 -12.99 -46.51
CA ASN A 406 -5.89 -14.13 -46.75
C ASN A 406 -7.27 -14.02 -46.05
N THR A 407 -7.79 -12.81 -45.81
CA THR A 407 -9.04 -12.61 -45.07
C THR A 407 -10.05 -11.85 -45.91
N ARG A 408 -11.27 -12.36 -46.02
CA ARG A 408 -12.41 -11.67 -46.62
C ARG A 408 -13.65 -11.87 -45.78
N CYS A 409 -14.48 -10.85 -45.62
CA CYS A 409 -15.67 -10.93 -44.80
C CYS A 409 -16.89 -11.33 -45.62
N THR A 410 -17.78 -12.12 -45.02
CA THR A 410 -19.13 -12.38 -45.53
C THR A 410 -20.14 -12.05 -44.46
N VAL A 411 -21.20 -11.33 -44.83
CA VAL A 411 -22.23 -10.87 -43.91
C VAL A 411 -23.49 -11.70 -44.11
N SER A 412 -24.13 -12.11 -43.02
CA SER A 412 -25.46 -12.71 -43.02
C SER A 412 -26.33 -12.00 -41.99
N THR A 413 -27.64 -11.92 -42.23
CA THR A 413 -28.56 -11.23 -41.31
C THR A 413 -29.60 -12.22 -40.81
N HIS A 414 -29.79 -12.28 -39.49
CA HIS A 414 -30.80 -13.12 -38.86
C HIS A 414 -31.46 -12.36 -37.70
N LYS A 415 -32.80 -12.21 -37.76
CA LYS A 415 -33.62 -11.49 -36.76
C LYS A 415 -33.06 -10.09 -36.42
N GLY A 416 -32.63 -9.35 -37.45
CA GLY A 416 -32.08 -7.99 -37.31
C GLY A 416 -30.64 -7.90 -36.81
N THR A 417 -30.01 -9.03 -36.43
CA THR A 417 -28.58 -9.08 -36.09
C THR A 417 -27.77 -9.52 -37.31
N ARG A 418 -26.73 -8.76 -37.66
CA ARG A 418 -25.77 -9.13 -38.70
C ARG A 418 -24.64 -9.95 -38.08
N SER A 419 -24.30 -11.08 -38.70
CA SER A 419 -23.12 -11.87 -38.39
C SER A 419 -22.09 -11.68 -39.52
N VAL A 420 -20.87 -11.34 -39.14
CA VAL A 420 -19.74 -11.19 -40.07
C VAL A 420 -18.80 -12.37 -39.86
N TYR A 421 -18.58 -13.14 -40.91
CA TYR A 421 -17.67 -14.28 -40.93
C TYR A 421 -16.40 -13.94 -41.70
N ALA A 422 -15.23 -14.07 -41.07
CA ALA A 422 -13.94 -13.77 -41.69
C ALA A 422 -13.39 -15.00 -42.43
N ARG A 423 -13.86 -15.24 -43.67
CA ARG A 423 -13.43 -16.40 -44.46
C ARG A 423 -12.04 -16.22 -45.06
N ARG A 424 -11.43 -17.35 -45.42
CA ARG A 424 -10.19 -17.39 -46.20
C ARG A 424 -10.46 -17.10 -47.68
N ILE A 425 -9.49 -16.47 -48.36
CA ILE A 425 -9.50 -16.24 -49.80
C ILE A 425 -8.87 -17.46 -50.49
N ASP A 426 -7.65 -17.79 -50.10
CA ASP A 426 -6.91 -18.99 -50.45
C ASP A 426 -7.18 -20.11 -49.42
N ARG A 427 -7.51 -21.30 -49.93
CA ARG A 427 -7.81 -22.49 -49.12
C ARG A 427 -6.56 -23.17 -48.57
N SER A 428 -5.36 -22.83 -49.06
CA SER A 428 -4.08 -23.41 -48.62
C SER A 428 -3.72 -23.07 -47.16
N GLY A 429 -4.23 -21.95 -46.64
CA GLY A 429 -3.92 -21.46 -45.29
C GLY A 429 -5.13 -20.89 -44.54
N PRO A 430 -5.02 -20.70 -43.21
CA PRO A 430 -6.04 -20.02 -42.43
C PRO A 430 -6.15 -18.53 -42.79
N PRO A 431 -7.28 -17.86 -42.48
CA PRO A 431 -7.37 -16.41 -42.54
C PRO A 431 -6.33 -15.77 -41.61
N GLY A 432 -5.69 -14.69 -42.05
CA GLY A 432 -4.66 -13.98 -41.29
C GLY A 432 -5.15 -13.51 -39.92
N ILE A 433 -6.41 -13.06 -39.83
CA ILE A 433 -7.03 -12.66 -38.56
C ILE A 433 -7.11 -13.81 -37.54
N VAL A 434 -7.24 -15.07 -37.99
CA VAL A 434 -7.24 -16.25 -37.10
C VAL A 434 -5.84 -16.53 -36.60
N SER A 435 -4.85 -16.50 -37.49
CA SER A 435 -3.44 -16.69 -37.12
C SER A 435 -2.99 -15.61 -36.13
N TRP A 436 -3.39 -14.36 -36.36
CA TRP A 436 -3.16 -13.24 -35.46
C TRP A 436 -3.87 -13.42 -34.11
N ALA A 437 -5.16 -13.79 -34.09
CA ALA A 437 -5.91 -14.05 -32.85
C ALA A 437 -5.32 -15.20 -32.02
N LYS A 438 -4.74 -16.21 -32.67
CA LYS A 438 -3.99 -17.29 -32.00
C LYS A 438 -2.70 -16.79 -31.38
N ARG A 439 -1.91 -15.96 -32.09
CA ARG A 439 -0.68 -15.37 -31.55
C ARG A 439 -0.95 -14.48 -30.33
N LEU A 440 -2.04 -13.72 -30.35
CA LEU A 440 -2.48 -12.91 -29.20
C LEU A 440 -3.09 -13.72 -28.05
N GLY A 441 -3.26 -15.04 -28.21
CA GLY A 441 -3.85 -15.91 -27.20
C GLY A 441 -5.33 -15.65 -26.93
N ILE A 442 -6.06 -14.96 -27.83
CA ILE A 442 -7.49 -14.69 -27.67
C ILE A 442 -8.38 -15.78 -28.28
N TRP A 443 -7.84 -16.55 -29.23
CA TRP A 443 -8.54 -17.62 -29.92
C TRP A 443 -9.05 -18.72 -28.95
N GLY A 444 -10.28 -19.20 -29.17
CA GLY A 444 -10.89 -20.28 -28.39
C GLY A 444 -11.51 -19.86 -27.04
N LYS A 445 -11.31 -18.61 -26.60
CA LYS A 445 -11.82 -18.12 -25.32
C LYS A 445 -13.34 -17.90 -25.31
N ARG A 446 -14.00 -18.30 -24.22
CA ARG A 446 -15.39 -17.93 -23.91
C ARG A 446 -15.48 -16.49 -23.42
N ALA A 447 -16.69 -15.92 -23.41
CA ALA A 447 -16.92 -14.56 -22.91
C ALA A 447 -16.44 -14.33 -21.46
N THR A 448 -16.46 -15.35 -20.61
CA THR A 448 -15.95 -15.31 -19.23
C THR A 448 -14.43 -15.41 -19.14
N GLU A 449 -13.76 -15.89 -20.19
CA GLU A 449 -12.31 -16.12 -20.25
C GLU A 449 -11.58 -15.07 -21.09
N LYS A 450 -12.31 -14.20 -21.78
CA LYS A 450 -11.73 -13.09 -22.54
C LYS A 450 -10.89 -12.23 -21.61
N GLU A 451 -9.73 -11.82 -22.09
CA GLU A 451 -8.81 -10.93 -21.42
C GLU A 451 -8.17 -10.04 -22.49
N ILE A 452 -7.78 -8.84 -22.09
CA ILE A 452 -7.01 -7.93 -22.92
C ILE A 452 -5.57 -8.52 -23.02
N PRO A 453 -5.03 -8.73 -24.24
CA PRO A 453 -3.68 -9.27 -24.40
C PRO A 453 -2.61 -8.42 -23.71
N PRO A 454 -1.57 -9.02 -23.09
CA PRO A 454 -0.51 -8.27 -22.39
C PRO A 454 0.17 -7.19 -23.23
N SER A 455 0.37 -7.45 -24.52
CA SER A 455 0.98 -6.50 -25.47
C SER A 455 0.15 -5.24 -25.69
N VAL A 456 -1.15 -5.24 -25.35
CA VAL A 456 -2.00 -4.03 -25.42
C VAL A 456 -1.61 -2.99 -24.36
N PHE A 457 -1.08 -3.44 -23.22
CA PHE A 457 -0.70 -2.55 -22.13
C PHE A 457 0.52 -1.68 -22.49
N GLU A 458 1.26 -2.06 -23.52
CA GLU A 458 2.41 -1.31 -24.06
C GLU A 458 2.04 -0.32 -25.18
N LEU A 459 0.77 -0.32 -25.61
CA LEU A 459 0.30 0.59 -26.65
C LEU A 459 0.30 2.04 -26.18
N THR A 460 0.45 2.94 -27.16
CA THR A 460 0.26 4.39 -26.94
C THR A 460 -1.12 4.68 -26.36
N ASN A 461 -1.24 5.77 -25.58
CA ASN A 461 -2.55 6.15 -25.01
C ASN A 461 -3.58 6.45 -26.11
N ARG A 462 -3.13 6.88 -27.29
CA ARG A 462 -3.96 7.03 -28.50
C ARG A 462 -4.64 5.70 -28.88
N GLN A 463 -3.86 4.62 -29.00
CA GLN A 463 -4.39 3.32 -29.41
C GLN A 463 -5.18 2.63 -28.30
N ILE A 464 -4.81 2.84 -27.04
CA ILE A 464 -5.65 2.41 -25.90
C ILE A 464 -7.01 3.10 -25.96
N ALA A 465 -7.04 4.41 -26.20
CA ALA A 465 -8.29 5.14 -26.34
C ALA A 465 -9.16 4.63 -27.51
N LEU A 466 -8.54 4.35 -28.66
CA LEU A 466 -9.22 3.75 -29.82
C LEU A 466 -9.79 2.35 -29.50
N LEU A 467 -9.01 1.49 -28.84
CA LEU A 467 -9.44 0.16 -28.41
C LEU A 467 -10.64 0.25 -27.48
N ILE A 468 -10.54 1.07 -26.43
CA ILE A 468 -11.62 1.29 -25.46
C ILE A 468 -12.85 1.82 -26.18
N ALA A 469 -12.71 2.77 -27.09
CA ALA A 469 -13.82 3.38 -27.82
C ALA A 469 -14.66 2.32 -28.56
N ARG A 470 -14.00 1.47 -29.35
CA ARG A 470 -14.67 0.39 -30.09
C ARG A 470 -15.27 -0.67 -29.17
N MET A 471 -14.56 -1.05 -28.10
CA MET A 471 -15.10 -1.97 -27.09
C MET A 471 -16.34 -1.40 -26.41
N TRP A 472 -16.35 -0.10 -26.12
CA TRP A 472 -17.48 0.59 -25.49
C TRP A 472 -18.69 0.67 -26.40
N GLU A 473 -18.51 0.80 -27.72
CA GLU A 473 -19.65 0.83 -28.63
C GLU A 473 -20.35 -0.52 -28.78
N GLY A 474 -19.61 -1.62 -28.57
CA GLY A 474 -20.17 -2.97 -28.48
C GLY A 474 -20.92 -3.22 -27.16
N ASN A 475 -20.22 -3.12 -26.03
CA ASN A 475 -20.73 -3.60 -24.73
C ASN A 475 -21.00 -2.49 -23.70
N GLY A 476 -20.82 -1.23 -24.09
CA GLY A 476 -21.06 -0.07 -23.26
C GLY A 476 -22.49 0.44 -23.32
N ARG A 477 -22.91 1.11 -22.24
CA ARG A 477 -24.20 1.75 -22.07
C ARG A 477 -23.98 3.23 -21.80
N ILE A 478 -24.62 4.06 -22.62
CA ILE A 478 -24.56 5.52 -22.55
C ILE A 478 -26.00 5.99 -22.32
N ALA A 479 -26.29 6.52 -21.14
CA ALA A 479 -27.61 7.02 -20.78
C ALA A 479 -27.51 8.50 -20.39
N SER A 480 -27.62 9.40 -21.37
CA SER A 480 -27.43 10.86 -21.22
C SER A 480 -28.31 11.45 -20.12
N LYS A 481 -29.62 11.18 -20.15
CA LYS A 481 -30.59 11.67 -19.15
C LYS A 481 -30.24 11.27 -17.70
N GLY A 482 -29.67 10.09 -17.50
CA GLY A 482 -29.25 9.60 -16.19
C GLY A 482 -27.77 9.85 -15.88
N ARG A 483 -27.04 10.52 -16.79
CA ARG A 483 -25.59 10.74 -16.76
C ARG A 483 -24.81 9.48 -16.38
N SER A 484 -25.26 8.34 -16.90
CA SER A 484 -24.70 7.03 -16.58
C SER A 484 -23.93 6.51 -17.80
N LEU A 485 -22.65 6.23 -17.57
CA LEU A 485 -21.72 5.71 -18.56
C LEU A 485 -21.04 4.48 -17.96
N TYR A 486 -21.39 3.29 -18.45
CA TYR A 486 -20.77 2.05 -17.96
C TYR A 486 -20.51 1.03 -19.06
N TYR A 487 -19.49 0.22 -18.85
CA TYR A 487 -19.12 -0.93 -19.67
C TYR A 487 -19.49 -2.22 -18.96
N ALA A 488 -20.03 -3.22 -19.66
CA ALA A 488 -20.42 -4.50 -19.07
C ALA A 488 -19.70 -5.68 -19.71
N THR A 489 -19.25 -6.63 -18.89
CA THR A 489 -18.60 -7.87 -19.34
C THR A 489 -18.85 -9.03 -18.38
N SER A 490 -18.77 -10.26 -18.87
CA SER A 490 -18.78 -11.47 -18.04
C SER A 490 -17.39 -11.90 -17.55
N SER A 491 -16.32 -11.27 -18.04
CA SER A 491 -14.95 -11.57 -17.61
C SER A 491 -14.49 -10.58 -16.54
N ARG A 492 -14.20 -11.10 -15.34
CA ARG A 492 -13.64 -10.31 -14.23
C ARG A 492 -12.30 -9.69 -14.62
N LYS A 493 -11.42 -10.49 -15.22
CA LYS A 493 -10.07 -10.07 -15.62
C LYS A 493 -10.14 -8.96 -16.66
N MET A 494 -10.96 -9.11 -17.70
CA MET A 494 -11.14 -8.04 -18.70
C MET A 494 -11.73 -6.76 -18.09
N ALA A 495 -12.62 -6.87 -17.10
CA ALA A 495 -13.16 -5.70 -16.40
C ALA A 495 -12.08 -4.95 -15.59
N GLN A 496 -11.22 -5.68 -14.87
CA GLN A 496 -10.09 -5.11 -14.12
C GLN A 496 -9.04 -4.49 -15.06
N GLN A 497 -8.73 -5.18 -16.16
CA GLN A 497 -7.83 -4.69 -17.20
C GLN A 497 -8.37 -3.42 -17.88
N MET A 498 -9.66 -3.38 -18.21
CA MET A 498 -10.32 -2.17 -18.72
C MET A 498 -10.27 -1.03 -17.69
N GLN A 499 -10.45 -1.33 -16.39
CA GLN A 499 -10.32 -0.34 -15.31
C GLN A 499 -8.90 0.23 -15.22
N HIS A 500 -7.88 -0.60 -15.40
CA HIS A 500 -6.48 -0.17 -15.46
C HIS A 500 -6.19 0.71 -16.68
N LEU A 501 -6.66 0.32 -17.88
CA LEU A 501 -6.46 1.12 -19.09
C LEU A 501 -7.18 2.48 -19.03
N LEU A 502 -8.38 2.54 -18.46
CA LEU A 502 -9.04 3.84 -18.19
C LEU A 502 -8.21 4.69 -17.22
N LEU A 503 -7.59 4.08 -16.20
CA LEU A 503 -6.73 4.78 -15.27
C LEU A 503 -5.46 5.34 -15.95
N ARG A 504 -4.87 4.62 -16.91
CA ARG A 504 -3.80 5.16 -17.77
C ARG A 504 -4.24 6.41 -18.52
N LEU A 505 -5.49 6.45 -19.00
CA LEU A 505 -6.09 7.63 -19.62
C LEU A 505 -6.55 8.70 -18.62
N GLY A 506 -6.24 8.56 -17.32
CA GLY A 506 -6.65 9.48 -16.26
C GLY A 506 -8.16 9.51 -16.02
N ILE A 507 -8.85 8.39 -16.26
CA ILE A 507 -10.29 8.22 -16.08
C ILE A 507 -10.52 7.22 -14.94
N ILE A 508 -11.03 7.70 -13.83
CA ILE A 508 -11.35 6.85 -12.68
C ILE A 508 -12.71 6.17 -12.92
N ALA A 509 -12.72 4.84 -12.84
CA ALA A 509 -13.90 4.04 -12.99
C ALA A 509 -14.13 3.09 -11.81
N ARG A 510 -15.39 2.87 -11.45
CA ARG A 510 -15.81 1.95 -10.38
C ARG A 510 -16.27 0.64 -10.96
N LEU A 511 -15.63 -0.45 -10.54
CA LEU A 511 -16.01 -1.82 -10.87
C LEU A 511 -17.06 -2.33 -9.87
N ARG A 512 -18.19 -2.80 -10.40
CA ARG A 512 -19.26 -3.46 -9.66
C ARG A 512 -19.47 -4.87 -10.16
N GLU A 513 -19.77 -5.75 -9.23
CA GLU A 513 -20.18 -7.12 -9.48
C GLU A 513 -21.70 -7.16 -9.39
N VAL A 514 -22.35 -7.82 -10.35
CA VAL A 514 -23.81 -7.87 -10.47
C VAL A 514 -24.22 -9.29 -10.79
N GLU A 515 -25.12 -9.85 -10.01
CA GLU A 515 -25.76 -11.11 -10.32
C GLU A 515 -27.08 -10.87 -11.07
N PHE A 516 -27.34 -11.67 -12.10
CA PHE A 516 -28.55 -11.57 -12.88
C PHE A 516 -29.05 -12.95 -13.33
N PRO A 517 -30.38 -13.13 -13.50
CA PRO A 517 -30.94 -14.39 -13.98
C PRO A 517 -30.57 -14.61 -15.45
N TYR A 518 -30.13 -15.82 -15.78
CA TYR A 518 -29.77 -16.24 -17.12
C TYR A 518 -30.08 -17.72 -17.33
N ARG A 519 -31.05 -18.02 -18.22
CA ARG A 519 -31.45 -19.38 -18.62
C ARG A 519 -31.77 -20.32 -17.43
N GLY A 520 -32.50 -19.81 -16.45
CA GLY A 520 -32.95 -20.61 -15.28
C GLY A 520 -31.94 -20.70 -14.14
N ASP A 521 -30.79 -20.04 -14.24
CA ASP A 521 -29.77 -19.96 -13.19
C ASP A 521 -29.32 -18.49 -12.98
N HIS A 522 -28.53 -18.20 -11.95
CA HIS A 522 -27.89 -16.90 -11.74
C HIS A 522 -26.50 -16.86 -12.37
N ARG A 523 -26.15 -15.73 -13.00
CA ARG A 523 -24.81 -15.48 -13.51
C ARG A 523 -24.25 -14.18 -12.97
N THR A 524 -22.95 -14.20 -12.69
CA THR A 524 -22.19 -13.02 -12.30
C THR A 524 -21.70 -12.28 -13.54
N GLY A 525 -21.93 -10.97 -13.55
CA GLY A 525 -21.37 -10.02 -14.51
C GLY A 525 -20.67 -8.88 -13.82
N TYR A 526 -19.88 -8.14 -14.59
CA TYR A 526 -19.04 -7.05 -14.10
C TYR A 526 -19.36 -5.78 -14.87
N GLN A 527 -19.65 -4.71 -14.13
CA GLN A 527 -20.00 -3.40 -14.69
C GLN A 527 -18.98 -2.35 -14.23
N LEU A 528 -18.39 -1.65 -15.18
CA LEU A 528 -17.38 -0.63 -14.95
C LEU A 528 -17.97 0.75 -15.24
N PHE A 529 -18.22 1.54 -14.19
CA PHE A 529 -18.85 2.85 -14.28
C PHE A 529 -17.82 3.96 -14.33
N VAL A 530 -17.87 4.84 -15.33
CA VAL A 530 -17.13 6.11 -15.32
C VAL A 530 -17.88 7.05 -14.39
N THR A 531 -17.26 7.42 -13.26
CA THR A 531 -17.95 8.17 -12.20
C THR A 531 -17.44 9.59 -12.05
N GLY A 532 -18.35 10.57 -11.98
CA GLY A 532 -18.02 11.97 -11.73
C GLY A 532 -17.78 12.76 -13.01
N ASN A 533 -18.12 14.04 -12.98
CA ASN A 533 -18.13 14.89 -14.18
C ASN A 533 -16.76 15.00 -14.85
N GLY A 534 -15.70 15.19 -14.07
CA GLY A 534 -14.32 15.28 -14.61
C GLY A 534 -13.92 14.04 -15.41
N ASN A 535 -14.31 12.85 -14.94
CA ASN A 535 -14.05 11.59 -15.64
C ASN A 535 -14.91 11.42 -16.90
N ILE A 536 -16.17 11.88 -16.89
CA ILE A 536 -17.02 11.89 -18.09
C ILE A 536 -16.45 12.83 -19.15
N VAL A 537 -16.01 14.04 -18.77
CA VAL A 537 -15.36 14.99 -19.68
C VAL A 537 -14.04 14.42 -20.21
N ALA A 538 -13.23 13.78 -19.36
CA ALA A 538 -12.01 13.11 -19.80
C ALA A 538 -12.32 11.96 -20.78
N PHE A 539 -13.36 11.16 -20.52
CA PHE A 539 -13.82 10.11 -21.43
C PHE A 539 -14.30 10.68 -22.76
N ALA A 540 -15.08 11.78 -22.74
CA ALA A 540 -15.54 12.44 -23.96
C ALA A 540 -14.36 12.89 -24.84
N ARG A 541 -13.38 13.58 -24.22
CA ARG A 541 -12.22 14.15 -24.91
C ARG A 541 -11.20 13.12 -25.39
N ARG A 542 -10.99 12.04 -24.64
CA ARG A 542 -9.94 11.06 -24.93
C ARG A 542 -10.46 9.84 -25.67
N VAL A 543 -11.66 9.36 -25.32
CA VAL A 543 -12.20 8.08 -25.82
C VAL A 543 -13.32 8.31 -26.84
N ALA A 544 -14.35 9.09 -26.51
CA ALA A 544 -15.54 9.24 -27.36
C ALA A 544 -15.26 9.93 -28.71
N VAL A 545 -14.16 10.69 -28.80
CA VAL A 545 -13.66 11.23 -30.08
C VAL A 545 -13.43 10.15 -31.13
N TYR A 546 -13.10 8.93 -30.69
CA TYR A 546 -12.90 7.79 -31.58
C TYR A 546 -14.20 7.05 -31.91
N PHE A 547 -15.35 7.31 -31.28
CA PHE A 547 -16.59 6.57 -31.59
C PHE A 547 -16.98 6.68 -33.06
N VAL A 548 -17.43 5.56 -33.64
CA VAL A 548 -17.93 5.48 -35.02
C VAL A 548 -19.38 5.95 -35.10
N ARG A 549 -20.19 5.65 -34.07
CA ARG A 549 -21.59 6.08 -34.04
C ARG A 549 -21.69 7.50 -33.53
N GLU A 550 -22.08 8.40 -34.42
CA GLU A 550 -22.35 9.81 -34.11
C GLU A 550 -23.32 9.94 -32.92
N ALA A 551 -24.42 9.17 -32.91
CA ALA A 551 -25.38 9.19 -31.80
C ALA A 551 -24.74 8.85 -30.43
N SER A 552 -23.75 7.95 -30.38
CA SER A 552 -23.04 7.64 -29.13
C SER A 552 -22.14 8.79 -28.70
N ARG A 553 -21.47 9.44 -29.66
CA ARG A 553 -20.61 10.61 -29.41
C ARG A 553 -21.44 11.78 -28.88
N THR A 554 -22.51 12.15 -29.59
CA THR A 554 -23.44 13.21 -29.17
C THR A 554 -24.04 12.93 -27.80
N ALA A 555 -24.37 11.66 -27.49
CA ALA A 555 -24.91 11.31 -26.18
C ALA A 555 -23.91 11.51 -25.03
N VAL A 556 -22.61 11.28 -25.25
CA VAL A 556 -21.56 11.56 -24.27
C VAL A 556 -21.28 13.07 -24.16
N GLU A 557 -21.25 13.77 -25.30
CA GLU A 557 -21.09 15.24 -25.34
C GLU A 557 -22.22 15.96 -24.61
N ALA A 558 -23.46 15.51 -24.77
CA ALA A 558 -24.61 16.04 -24.03
C ALA A 558 -24.44 15.92 -22.51
N MET A 559 -23.81 14.85 -22.01
CA MET A 559 -23.47 14.73 -20.59
C MET A 559 -22.42 15.75 -20.13
N CYS A 560 -21.63 16.34 -21.04
CA CYS A 560 -20.65 17.36 -20.67
C CYS A 560 -21.27 18.76 -20.52
N LEU A 561 -22.40 19.02 -21.21
CA LEU A 561 -23.06 20.33 -21.26
C LEU A 561 -24.03 20.59 -20.09
N GLU A 562 -24.62 19.54 -19.54
CA GLU A 562 -25.48 19.66 -18.36
C GLU A 562 -24.62 19.81 -17.09
N GLU A 563 -24.53 21.01 -16.50
CA GLU A 563 -23.92 21.18 -15.18
C GLU A 563 -24.76 20.45 -14.11
N PRO A 564 -24.20 19.51 -13.34
CA PRO A 564 -24.95 18.85 -12.30
C PRO A 564 -25.22 19.82 -11.14
N VAL A 565 -26.49 20.14 -10.89
CA VAL A 565 -26.91 21.06 -9.82
C VAL A 565 -26.63 20.50 -8.41
N SER A 566 -26.54 19.17 -8.25
CA SER A 566 -26.56 18.52 -6.92
C SER A 566 -25.55 17.39 -6.67
N SER A 567 -24.93 16.78 -7.69
CA SER A 567 -24.12 15.57 -7.47
C SER A 567 -22.70 15.91 -7.01
N GLY A 568 -22.44 15.78 -5.70
CA GLY A 568 -21.12 15.94 -5.12
C GLY A 568 -20.04 15.16 -5.88
N THR A 569 -18.87 15.78 -6.03
CA THR A 569 -17.70 15.11 -6.62
C THR A 569 -17.36 13.86 -5.80
N LYS A 570 -17.04 12.74 -6.45
CA LYS A 570 -16.62 11.50 -5.77
C LYS A 570 -15.10 11.42 -5.53
N ASP A 571 -14.32 12.09 -6.38
CA ASP A 571 -12.90 12.38 -6.16
C ASP A 571 -12.76 13.56 -5.20
N VAL A 572 -12.75 13.22 -3.91
CA VAL A 572 -12.62 14.18 -2.82
C VAL A 572 -11.38 13.89 -2.00
N VAL A 573 -10.75 14.95 -1.55
CA VAL A 573 -9.76 14.88 -0.48
C VAL A 573 -10.51 14.74 0.85
N PRO A 574 -10.08 13.84 1.75
CA PRO A 574 -10.69 13.62 3.06
C PRO A 574 -10.90 14.91 3.86
N LEU A 575 -11.88 14.91 4.76
CA LEU A 575 -12.31 16.10 5.51
C LEU A 575 -11.23 16.66 6.44
N GLU A 576 -10.28 15.81 6.82
CA GLU A 576 -9.11 16.07 7.63
C GLU A 576 -8.27 17.23 7.05
N VAL A 577 -8.39 17.52 5.75
CA VAL A 577 -7.80 18.72 5.10
C VAL A 577 -8.32 20.04 5.67
N LYS A 578 -9.47 20.06 6.37
CA LYS A 578 -10.00 21.27 7.05
C LYS A 578 -8.99 21.85 8.02
N GLU A 579 -8.22 21.01 8.71
CA GLU A 579 -7.19 21.44 9.66
C GLU A 579 -6.12 22.27 8.95
N LEU A 580 -5.69 21.83 7.77
CA LEU A 580 -4.75 22.58 6.94
C LEU A 580 -5.35 23.89 6.43
N VAL A 581 -6.63 23.89 6.01
CA VAL A 581 -7.30 25.11 5.56
C VAL A 581 -7.42 26.14 6.69
N ARG A 582 -7.71 25.68 7.91
CA ARG A 582 -7.77 26.55 9.09
C ARG A 582 -6.40 27.11 9.44
N ALA A 583 -5.36 26.28 9.49
CA ALA A 583 -3.99 26.71 9.75
C ALA A 583 -3.49 27.69 8.68
N ALA A 584 -3.84 27.48 7.41
CA ALA A 584 -3.54 28.41 6.31
C ALA A 584 -4.23 29.76 6.53
N LYS A 585 -5.53 29.75 6.85
CA LYS A 585 -6.28 30.98 7.15
C LYS A 585 -5.68 31.74 8.33
N GLU A 586 -5.29 31.07 9.41
CA GLU A 586 -4.71 31.70 10.61
C GLU A 586 -3.38 32.41 10.34
N ARG A 587 -2.63 31.97 9.32
CA ARG A 587 -1.38 32.61 8.88
C ARG A 587 -1.60 33.84 8.00
N THR A 588 -2.83 34.07 7.55
CA THR A 588 -3.18 35.19 6.66
C THR A 588 -4.11 36.16 7.37
N SER A 589 -4.08 37.44 6.97
CA SER A 589 -5.02 38.47 7.44
C SER A 589 -6.38 38.42 6.74
N VAL A 590 -6.62 37.42 5.88
CA VAL A 590 -7.81 37.31 5.05
C VAL A 590 -9.02 36.89 5.89
N THR A 591 -10.13 37.61 5.73
CA THR A 591 -11.42 37.32 6.36
C THR A 591 -12.12 36.15 5.70
N TRP A 592 -13.02 35.49 6.43
CA TRP A 592 -13.85 34.42 5.85
C TRP A 592 -14.79 34.90 4.74
N GLN A 593 -15.12 36.19 4.72
CA GLN A 593 -15.92 36.78 3.66
C GLN A 593 -15.11 36.90 2.37
N GLU A 594 -13.87 37.40 2.46
CA GLU A 594 -12.94 37.45 1.33
C GLU A 594 -12.60 36.05 0.80
N VAL A 595 -12.40 35.06 1.68
CA VAL A 595 -12.21 33.66 1.27
C VAL A 595 -13.45 33.13 0.52
N ARG A 596 -14.66 33.46 0.98
CA ARG A 596 -15.89 33.04 0.31
C ARG A 596 -16.02 33.68 -1.07
N GLU A 597 -15.71 34.96 -1.18
CA GLU A 597 -15.77 35.72 -2.43
C GLU A 597 -14.70 35.23 -3.43
N ALA A 598 -13.47 34.98 -2.98
CA ALA A 598 -12.36 34.52 -3.81
C ALA A 598 -12.45 33.03 -4.18
N CYS A 599 -12.88 32.17 -3.26
CA CYS A 599 -12.81 30.71 -3.43
C CYS A 599 -14.16 30.04 -3.70
N GLY A 600 -15.29 30.73 -3.49
CA GLY A 600 -16.62 30.14 -3.59
C GLY A 600 -16.90 29.04 -2.55
N VAL A 601 -16.11 28.98 -1.47
CA VAL A 601 -16.28 28.02 -0.36
C VAL A 601 -16.98 28.73 0.78
N ALA A 602 -18.19 28.30 1.12
CA ALA A 602 -18.90 28.85 2.27
C ALA A 602 -18.12 28.57 3.57
N PRO A 603 -17.92 29.56 4.47
CA PRO A 603 -17.18 29.36 5.72
C PRO A 603 -17.75 28.21 6.56
N ARG A 604 -19.08 28.04 6.58
CA ARG A 604 -19.77 26.91 7.23
C ARG A 604 -19.26 25.54 6.79
N ALA A 605 -18.74 25.41 5.57
CA ALA A 605 -18.22 24.17 5.02
C ALA A 605 -16.81 23.82 5.57
N LEU A 606 -16.16 24.75 6.26
CA LEU A 606 -14.81 24.69 6.84
C LEU A 606 -14.84 24.55 8.37
N TYR A 607 -15.98 24.83 9.01
CA TYR A 607 -16.20 24.52 10.43
C TYR A 607 -16.67 23.06 10.61
N PRO A 608 -16.61 22.52 11.86
CA PRO A 608 -17.32 21.31 12.23
C PRO A 608 -18.81 21.57 12.04
N SER A 609 -19.38 21.10 10.93
CA SER A 609 -20.80 21.27 10.61
C SER A 609 -21.52 19.95 10.79
N SER A 610 -22.73 19.96 11.34
CA SER A 610 -23.66 18.81 11.40
C SER A 610 -24.24 18.40 10.02
N ASN A 611 -23.53 18.71 8.93
CA ASN A 611 -23.83 18.21 7.60
C ASN A 611 -23.25 16.79 7.45
N VAL A 612 -23.96 15.81 8.04
CA VAL A 612 -23.64 14.36 8.07
C VAL A 612 -23.30 13.78 6.67
N GLY A 613 -23.68 14.47 5.58
CA GLY A 613 -23.43 14.05 4.21
C GLY A 613 -22.12 14.48 3.55
N LYS A 614 -21.36 15.45 4.08
CA LYS A 614 -20.13 15.92 3.41
C LYS A 614 -18.98 14.95 3.66
N GLN A 615 -18.47 14.31 2.61
CA GLN A 615 -17.41 13.29 2.72
C GLN A 615 -15.99 13.80 2.44
N GLY A 616 -15.83 15.06 2.02
CA GLY A 616 -14.53 15.64 1.67
C GLY A 616 -14.64 16.95 0.90
N PHE A 617 -13.53 17.43 0.37
CA PHE A 617 -13.45 18.61 -0.50
C PHE A 617 -13.08 18.21 -1.93
N SER A 618 -13.73 18.84 -2.91
CA SER A 618 -13.30 18.70 -4.28
C SER A 618 -11.92 19.35 -4.47
N ARG A 619 -11.13 18.79 -5.38
CA ARG A 619 -9.80 19.32 -5.71
C ARG A 619 -9.85 20.75 -6.23
N GLN A 620 -10.87 21.09 -7.01
CA GLN A 620 -11.06 22.45 -7.51
C GLN A 620 -11.35 23.45 -6.38
N ALA A 621 -12.10 23.04 -5.34
CA ALA A 621 -12.28 23.87 -4.16
C ALA A 621 -10.96 24.03 -3.40
N LEU A 622 -10.19 22.95 -3.22
CA LEU A 622 -8.88 23.02 -2.59
C LEU A 622 -7.85 23.82 -3.39
N ALA A 623 -7.85 23.75 -4.72
CA ALA A 623 -6.95 24.53 -5.57
C ALA A 623 -7.22 26.03 -5.43
N ARG A 624 -8.50 26.44 -5.37
CA ARG A 624 -8.89 27.83 -5.10
C ARG A 624 -8.44 28.28 -3.70
N LEU A 625 -8.65 27.44 -2.69
CA LEU A 625 -8.18 27.73 -1.32
C LEU A 625 -6.65 27.83 -1.26
N ALA A 626 -5.94 26.91 -1.90
CA ALA A 626 -4.47 26.91 -1.98
C ALA A 626 -3.93 28.16 -2.67
N ALA A 627 -4.58 28.62 -3.75
CA ALA A 627 -4.22 29.86 -4.42
C ALA A 627 -4.52 31.09 -3.56
N CYS A 628 -5.65 31.10 -2.84
CA CYS A 628 -6.06 32.20 -1.98
C CYS A 628 -5.14 32.40 -0.77
N PHE A 629 -4.63 31.32 -0.19
CA PHE A 629 -3.74 31.38 0.97
C PHE A 629 -2.25 31.30 0.59
N ASP A 630 -1.93 31.12 -0.69
CA ASP A 630 -0.61 30.73 -1.20
C ASP A 630 0.03 29.59 -0.38
N ASP A 631 -0.77 28.55 -0.09
CA ASP A 631 -0.39 27.49 0.84
C ASP A 631 0.10 26.24 0.09
N PRO A 632 1.39 25.87 0.21
CA PRO A 632 1.93 24.71 -0.49
C PRO A 632 1.36 23.38 0.03
N ALA A 633 0.94 23.28 1.30
CA ALA A 633 0.35 22.07 1.85
C ALA A 633 -1.06 21.83 1.31
N LEU A 634 -1.86 22.88 1.10
CA LEU A 634 -3.14 22.75 0.40
C LEU A 634 -2.94 22.46 -1.09
N ARG A 635 -1.95 23.09 -1.72
CA ARG A 635 -1.62 22.88 -3.14
C ARG A 635 -1.28 21.42 -3.41
N ARG A 636 -0.48 20.79 -2.55
CA ARG A 636 -0.12 19.35 -2.66
C ARG A 636 -1.35 18.44 -2.74
N HIS A 637 -2.39 18.69 -1.94
CA HIS A 637 -3.58 17.85 -1.90
C HIS A 637 -4.53 18.14 -3.06
N ALA A 638 -4.56 19.38 -3.57
CA ALA A 638 -5.33 19.73 -4.75
C ALA A 638 -4.74 19.05 -6.00
N GLU A 639 -3.42 19.08 -6.14
CA GLU A 639 -2.67 18.64 -7.33
C GLU A 639 -2.21 17.17 -7.28
N SER A 640 -2.47 16.46 -6.18
CA SER A 640 -2.00 15.08 -6.01
C SER A 640 -2.51 14.10 -7.07
N ASP A 641 -1.67 13.12 -7.39
CA ASP A 641 -2.01 11.97 -8.22
C ASP A 641 -2.68 10.83 -7.43
N ILE A 642 -3.02 11.07 -6.16
CA ILE A 642 -3.60 10.08 -5.24
C ILE A 642 -5.10 10.32 -5.06
N TYR A 643 -5.89 9.27 -5.26
CA TYR A 643 -7.30 9.15 -4.90
C TYR A 643 -7.40 8.40 -3.56
N TRP A 644 -8.24 8.89 -2.66
CA TRP A 644 -8.46 8.27 -1.36
C TRP A 644 -9.63 7.30 -1.41
N ASP A 645 -9.33 6.06 -1.78
CA ASP A 645 -10.34 5.02 -1.96
C ASP A 645 -10.65 4.32 -0.65
N ARG A 646 -11.92 3.97 -0.48
CA ARG A 646 -12.42 3.38 0.76
C ARG A 646 -12.26 1.87 0.73
N VAL A 647 -11.69 1.28 1.77
CA VAL A 647 -11.68 -0.15 2.01
C VAL A 647 -13.12 -0.62 2.25
N VAL A 648 -13.55 -1.65 1.54
CA VAL A 648 -14.91 -2.21 1.68
C VAL A 648 -14.94 -3.66 2.12
N ARG A 649 -13.79 -4.34 2.13
CA ARG A 649 -13.65 -5.71 2.61
C ARG A 649 -12.19 -6.07 2.80
N ILE A 650 -11.88 -6.78 3.88
CA ILE A 650 -10.61 -7.48 4.10
C ILE A 650 -10.94 -8.92 4.47
N GLU A 651 -10.34 -9.89 3.79
CA GLU A 651 -10.62 -11.31 4.02
C GLU A 651 -9.34 -12.16 3.99
N TYR A 652 -9.26 -13.18 4.84
CA TYR A 652 -8.18 -14.15 4.77
C TYR A 652 -8.32 -15.06 3.54
N VAL A 653 -7.24 -15.25 2.79
CA VAL A 653 -7.25 -16.00 1.51
C VAL A 653 -6.55 -17.36 1.64
N GLY A 654 -5.67 -17.52 2.63
CA GLY A 654 -4.85 -18.72 2.81
C GLY A 654 -3.36 -18.40 2.81
N GLU A 655 -2.53 -19.45 2.74
CA GLU A 655 -1.09 -19.30 2.60
C GLU A 655 -0.70 -19.20 1.11
N LYS A 656 0.14 -18.21 0.75
CA LYS A 656 0.70 -18.05 -0.59
C LYS A 656 2.21 -17.82 -0.53
N ARG A 657 2.94 -18.16 -1.59
CA ARG A 657 4.35 -17.76 -1.73
C ARG A 657 4.40 -16.25 -1.97
N THR A 658 5.13 -15.56 -1.11
CA THR A 658 5.21 -14.11 -1.04
C THR A 658 6.61 -13.64 -1.35
N TYR A 659 6.72 -12.39 -1.78
CA TYR A 659 7.92 -11.72 -2.22
C TYR A 659 7.94 -10.31 -1.63
N ASP A 660 9.08 -9.65 -1.70
CA ASP A 660 9.22 -8.24 -1.39
C ASP A 660 10.02 -7.53 -2.49
N LEU A 661 9.76 -6.25 -2.68
CA LEU A 661 10.42 -5.41 -3.68
C LEU A 661 11.16 -4.30 -2.97
N GLU A 662 12.42 -4.14 -3.28
CA GLU A 662 13.22 -3.01 -2.81
C GLU A 662 13.18 -1.89 -3.86
N ILE A 663 12.64 -0.75 -3.46
CA ILE A 663 12.58 0.46 -4.28
C ILE A 663 13.58 1.46 -3.72
N GLU A 664 14.43 1.98 -4.59
CA GLU A 664 15.42 2.98 -4.21
C GLU A 664 14.76 4.36 -4.00
N GLY A 665 15.14 5.03 -2.90
CA GLY A 665 14.75 6.41 -2.59
C GLY A 665 13.35 6.58 -1.98
N THR A 666 12.28 6.21 -2.68
CA THR A 666 10.90 6.46 -2.21
C THR A 666 10.36 5.36 -1.31
N HIS A 667 10.93 4.16 -1.36
CA HIS A 667 10.55 2.99 -0.55
C HIS A 667 9.08 2.56 -0.66
N ASN A 668 8.40 2.98 -1.74
CA ASN A 668 7.01 2.66 -2.02
C ASN A 668 6.79 2.48 -3.53
N PHE A 669 5.72 1.78 -3.92
CA PHE A 669 5.39 1.54 -5.33
C PHE A 669 3.90 1.29 -5.54
N ILE A 670 3.47 1.32 -6.79
CA ILE A 670 2.11 0.96 -7.21
C ILE A 670 2.04 -0.52 -7.55
N ALA A 671 1.15 -1.25 -6.87
CA ALA A 671 0.87 -2.66 -7.06
C ALA A 671 -0.63 -2.89 -7.17
N ASN A 672 -1.09 -3.59 -8.23
CA ASN A 672 -2.53 -3.76 -8.53
C ASN A 672 -3.33 -2.43 -8.49
N ASP A 673 -2.74 -1.34 -8.96
CA ASP A 673 -3.29 0.01 -8.87
C ASP A 673 -3.57 0.49 -7.42
N ILE A 674 -2.72 0.12 -6.47
CA ILE A 674 -2.75 0.55 -5.05
C ILE A 674 -1.33 0.93 -4.59
N LEU A 675 -1.19 1.98 -3.77
CA LEU A 675 0.10 2.40 -3.22
C LEU A 675 0.50 1.54 -1.99
N VAL A 676 1.68 0.94 -2.04
CA VAL A 676 2.22 0.01 -1.04
C VAL A 676 3.67 0.32 -0.66
N HIS A 677 4.15 -0.18 0.49
CA HIS A 677 5.52 0.02 1.03
C HIS A 677 6.36 -1.27 0.97
N ASN A 678 7.70 -1.21 1.02
CA ASN A 678 8.57 -2.41 1.13
C ASN A 678 8.80 -2.94 2.58
N SER A 679 9.58 -4.01 2.75
CA SER A 679 9.91 -4.60 4.06
C SER A 679 11.13 -4.01 4.81
N HIS A 680 11.61 -2.80 4.54
CA HIS A 680 12.65 -2.18 5.39
C HIS A 680 12.26 -2.16 6.88
N ALA A 681 13.26 -2.35 7.75
CA ALA A 681 13.09 -2.52 9.19
C ALA A 681 14.22 -1.90 10.04
N ALA A 682 15.27 -1.36 9.41
CA ALA A 682 16.33 -0.61 10.09
C ALA A 682 15.82 0.72 10.68
N ASP A 683 14.65 1.18 10.21
CA ASP A 683 13.98 2.44 10.56
C ASP A 683 13.88 2.67 12.09
N TYR A 684 13.81 1.62 12.91
CA TYR A 684 13.82 1.75 14.38
C TYR A 684 15.18 2.09 14.98
N ALA A 685 16.28 1.64 14.37
CA ALA A 685 17.64 1.99 14.80
C ALA A 685 17.95 3.45 14.48
N VAL A 686 17.42 3.98 13.37
CA VAL A 686 17.45 5.41 13.04
C VAL A 686 16.80 6.24 14.14
N LEU A 687 15.57 5.89 14.54
CA LEU A 687 14.84 6.57 15.62
C LEU A 687 15.49 6.43 17.01
N THR A 688 16.46 5.53 17.18
CA THR A 688 17.25 5.38 18.40
C THR A 688 18.52 6.23 18.36
N CYS A 689 19.21 6.25 17.23
CA CYS A 689 20.48 6.98 17.06
C CYS A 689 20.26 8.50 17.00
N GLN A 690 19.20 8.96 16.32
CA GLN A 690 18.93 10.40 16.17
C GLN A 690 18.71 11.16 17.50
N PRO A 691 17.84 10.70 18.43
CA PRO A 691 17.72 11.38 19.71
C PRO A 691 18.98 11.24 20.57
N ALA A 692 19.75 10.16 20.42
CA ALA A 692 21.03 10.00 21.09
C ALA A 692 22.10 11.00 20.56
N TYR A 693 22.14 11.25 19.25
CA TYR A 693 22.99 12.28 18.65
C TYR A 693 22.64 13.66 19.19
N LEU A 694 21.35 14.02 19.11
CA LEU A 694 20.88 15.31 19.62
C LEU A 694 21.17 15.47 21.10
N LYS A 695 21.11 14.40 21.89
CA LYS A 695 21.46 14.44 23.31
C LYS A 695 22.95 14.55 23.57
N ALA A 696 23.78 13.92 22.75
CA ALA A 696 25.22 14.00 22.90
C ALA A 696 25.76 15.40 22.58
N HIS A 697 25.24 16.04 21.53
CA HIS A 697 25.73 17.32 21.02
C HIS A 697 24.95 18.53 21.53
N TYR A 698 23.64 18.37 21.77
CA TYR A 698 22.72 19.43 22.18
C TYR A 698 21.91 19.01 23.41
N PRO A 699 22.57 18.59 24.51
CA PRO A 699 21.91 18.06 25.69
C PRO A 699 20.93 19.07 26.29
N VAL A 700 21.27 20.36 26.27
CA VAL A 700 20.41 21.42 26.84
C VAL A 700 19.11 21.51 26.06
N GLU A 701 19.15 21.51 24.73
CA GLU A 701 17.98 21.66 23.88
C GLU A 701 17.04 20.46 24.00
N ILE A 702 17.57 19.23 23.93
CA ILE A 702 16.74 18.03 24.04
C ILE A 702 16.23 17.81 25.47
N LEU A 703 17.06 18.07 26.50
CA LEU A 703 16.65 17.94 27.91
C LEU A 703 15.74 19.08 28.35
N GLN A 704 15.85 20.28 27.78
CA GLN A 704 14.94 21.39 28.04
C GLN A 704 13.55 21.05 27.49
N VAL A 705 13.47 20.54 26.26
CA VAL A 705 12.19 20.08 25.70
C VAL A 705 11.58 19.00 26.59
N ARG A 706 12.39 18.06 27.06
CA ARG A 706 11.93 16.99 27.95
C ARG A 706 11.58 17.48 29.36
N GLY A 707 12.36 18.35 29.96
CA GLY A 707 12.13 18.93 31.28
C GLY A 707 10.86 19.78 31.30
N THR A 708 10.52 20.40 30.17
CA THR A 708 9.26 21.11 29.98
C THR A 708 8.09 20.11 29.84
N ALA A 709 8.25 18.99 29.14
CA ALA A 709 7.24 17.93 29.10
C ALA A 709 7.07 17.18 30.46
N VAL A 710 8.15 16.91 31.18
CA VAL A 710 8.15 16.24 32.49
C VAL A 710 7.58 17.14 33.59
N LYS A 711 7.73 18.46 33.50
CA LYS A 711 6.98 19.41 34.33
C LYS A 711 5.49 19.40 34.01
N ILE A 712 5.09 19.22 32.76
CA ILE A 712 3.67 19.05 32.39
C ILE A 712 3.11 17.72 32.93
N ALA A 713 3.92 16.64 32.96
CA ALA A 713 3.49 15.33 33.48
C ALA A 713 3.47 15.21 35.02
N ARG A 714 4.24 16.04 35.74
CA ARG A 714 4.35 16.00 37.23
C ARG A 714 3.34 16.87 37.98
N ILE A 715 2.46 17.61 37.31
CA ILE A 715 1.46 18.47 37.98
C ILE A 715 0.26 17.67 38.54
N HIS A 716 0.09 16.38 38.22
CA HIS A 716 -0.95 15.54 38.85
C HIS A 716 -0.44 14.31 39.65
N PRO A 717 0.20 14.47 40.83
CA PRO A 717 0.47 13.37 41.74
C PRO A 717 -0.45 13.44 42.98
N LYS A 718 -1.41 12.52 43.10
CA LYS A 718 -1.87 11.93 44.37
C LYS A 718 -2.95 10.87 44.14
N ARG A 719 -2.54 9.59 44.24
CA ARG A 719 -3.28 8.43 44.77
C ARG A 719 -2.57 7.15 44.28
N ARG A 720 -1.63 6.66 45.07
CA ARG A 720 -1.07 5.30 44.91
C ARG A 720 -0.67 4.65 46.24
N GLU A 721 -1.30 5.08 47.34
CA GLU A 721 -1.01 4.56 48.69
C GLU A 721 -2.27 4.01 49.40
N ALA A 722 -3.37 3.73 48.69
CA ALA A 722 -4.63 3.30 49.32
C ALA A 722 -5.20 1.96 48.83
N GLU A 723 -4.47 1.17 48.03
CA GLU A 723 -5.03 -0.03 47.40
C GLU A 723 -4.54 -1.35 48.03
N GLU A 724 -3.41 -1.33 48.75
CA GLU A 724 -2.80 -2.52 49.36
C GLU A 724 -3.48 -3.01 50.67
N GLN A 725 -4.65 -2.49 51.06
CA GLN A 725 -5.32 -2.89 52.32
C GLN A 725 -6.71 -3.54 52.18
N GLU A 726 -7.24 -3.80 50.98
CA GLU A 726 -8.61 -4.34 50.84
C GLU A 726 -8.73 -5.57 49.91
N GLU A 727 -7.73 -6.44 49.81
CA GLU A 727 -7.86 -7.76 49.14
C GLU A 727 -7.53 -8.92 50.09
N GLY A 728 -8.07 -8.83 51.30
CA GLY A 728 -8.02 -9.89 52.30
C GLY A 728 -9.35 -10.07 53.02
N GLU A 729 -10.48 -10.05 52.30
CA GLU A 729 -11.76 -10.56 52.85
C GLU A 729 -12.75 -10.84 51.71
N GLU A 730 -13.37 -12.02 51.79
CA GLU A 730 -14.50 -12.56 51.01
C GLU A 730 -14.24 -13.27 49.66
N ALA A 731 -14.10 -14.60 49.81
CA ALA A 731 -14.64 -15.74 49.03
C ALA A 731 -14.13 -16.02 47.60
#